data_AF-D3F548-F1
#
_entry.id   AF-D3F548-F1
#
_cell.length_a   1.000
_cell.length_b   1.000
_cell.length_c   1.000
_cell.angle_alpha   90.00
_cell.angle_beta   90.00
_cell.angle_gamma   90.00
#
_symmetry.space_group_name_H-M   'P 1'
#
loop_
_entity.id
_entity.type
_entity.pdbx_description
1 polymer ?
#
loop_
_entity_poly.entity_id
_entity_poly.type
_entity_poly.pdbx_seq_one_letter_code
_entity_poly.pdbx_strand_id
1 'polypeptide(L)'
;MPEIFFSYAHLDNELSEDNTHQFTDAVDHFRRVYTEIRKNRARPLAEDELFFDQHSIRDGDLITKSTTDAAKECLVMLAFFSPNYFGSEGCRAEWRAFNDEQKRGSAERARKLLIPIEVRPVDDVQLADEEGREWFTALTTADGLRRNITSEILLAKDTGPLYAAVEQLDKTMDDHVTRVRGSSRGTEQTLGNVLVVKTPIRRNSLNDPAIAEDLTDAPGMKWDRLDPVCVVYAGGTVGMVHQQDSDELHADYEMAAGVDTIVRYLRPKIAPLPFNIHFFSLLQTIDSSNVTAANWVDLATLLQEQMSNYQGFVILHGTNTLAYTASALSFLLSDSITQPVILTGAEVPLSVSNTDAVHNVEHAIRTAAHQAYNGPVRIPEVCVYWNNQLFRGNRVTKKYASDRTASFHTPNMPVPLGTLANDRLAIDYEHVRRTPPDAAVHRQPQPIHDIAKPRVEVMFIHPDMDFSDLEARFPPEMIDGLILLSYGPGNAPEDRDFLSMLDRLLSAGTIVVNITQCPYGRVELKLFETAATLFDLGVVDGYDMTLEAAYTKLLWAIARHGNRKQPGVREEIRKKFQRCVAGEMSASVYTVSFGPSQTFHPHDGYLVSDIPKFDGEVDRHDITEVFLRLESLKLPRDVTTAKVRVLFGRPPDTDAPEWAGNVLAEFTKTITAAERAAGEISKNLEITHPFRKCFRNEGFDVSLCVEGIDEVEFTSLSVVIYTTAAWGRGK
;
A
#
# COMPACT_ATOMS: atom_id res chain seq x y z
N MET A 1 -7.12 21.15 23.87
CA MET A 1 -7.77 22.44 24.20
C MET A 1 -8.59 22.18 25.44
N PRO A 2 -8.50 23.03 26.46
CA PRO A 2 -9.01 22.71 27.81
C PRO A 2 -10.52 22.59 27.81
N GLU A 3 -11.02 21.48 28.35
CA GLU A 3 -12.46 21.23 28.52
C GLU A 3 -13.00 22.00 29.74
N ILE A 4 -12.15 22.16 30.75
CA ILE A 4 -12.48 22.80 32.03
C ILE A 4 -11.53 23.98 32.25
N PHE A 5 -12.11 25.14 32.57
CA PHE A 5 -11.38 26.36 32.87
C PHE A 5 -11.63 26.79 34.31
N PHE A 6 -10.57 27.04 35.06
CA PHE A 6 -10.63 27.52 36.43
C PHE A 6 -10.33 29.03 36.44
N SER A 7 -11.27 29.82 36.95
CA SER A 7 -11.16 31.27 37.07
C SER A 7 -11.20 31.66 38.54
N TYR A 8 -10.20 32.39 39.02
CA TYR A 8 -10.09 32.85 40.41
C TYR A 8 -9.22 34.11 40.50
N ALA A 9 -9.38 34.90 41.56
CA ALA A 9 -8.52 36.06 41.79
C ALA A 9 -7.20 35.62 42.45
N HIS A 10 -6.07 35.86 41.76
CA HIS A 10 -4.74 35.54 42.30
C HIS A 10 -4.42 36.29 43.61
N LEU A 11 -5.02 37.46 43.86
CA LEU A 11 -4.96 38.19 45.13
C LEU A 11 -5.47 37.38 46.33
N ASP A 12 -6.35 36.41 46.11
CA ASP A 12 -6.79 35.52 47.18
C ASP A 12 -5.67 34.59 47.67
N ASN A 13 -4.59 34.43 46.88
CA ASN A 13 -3.41 33.64 47.22
C ASN A 13 -2.28 34.49 47.87
N GLU A 14 -2.33 35.83 47.80
CA GLU A 14 -1.27 36.73 48.29
C GLU A 14 -1.50 37.28 49.71
N LEU A 15 -2.67 37.03 50.33
CA LEU A 15 -2.98 37.45 51.71
C LEU A 15 -2.36 36.49 52.75
N SER A 16 -1.02 36.43 52.80
CA SER A 16 -0.27 35.57 53.69
C SER A 16 0.55 36.39 54.70
N GLU A 17 0.09 36.53 55.94
CA GLU A 17 1.04 36.75 57.06
C GLU A 17 0.52 36.49 58.49
N ASP A 18 -0.72 36.00 58.71
CA ASP A 18 -1.17 35.71 60.08
C ASP A 18 -1.26 34.21 60.44
N ASN A 19 -0.47 33.86 61.46
CA ASN A 19 -0.22 32.55 62.05
C ASN A 19 -1.46 31.89 62.69
N THR A 20 -2.38 31.37 61.88
CA THR A 20 -3.25 30.29 62.33
C THR A 20 -3.34 29.22 61.24
N HIS A 21 -3.00 27.98 61.60
CA HIS A 21 -3.14 26.79 60.75
C HIS A 21 -4.61 26.50 60.39
N GLN A 22 -5.19 27.28 59.50
CA GLN A 22 -6.49 27.05 58.87
C GLN A 22 -6.29 27.19 57.35
N PHE A 23 -6.33 26.04 56.67
CA PHE A 23 -6.29 25.80 55.22
C PHE A 23 -6.17 27.07 54.34
N THR A 24 -4.91 27.48 54.13
CA THR A 24 -4.51 28.80 53.62
C THR A 24 -4.61 28.98 52.10
N ASP A 25 -5.22 28.04 51.37
CA ASP A 25 -5.48 28.19 49.94
C ASP A 25 -6.66 27.30 49.53
N ALA A 26 -7.87 27.88 49.54
CA ALA A 26 -9.11 27.16 49.26
C ALA A 26 -9.14 26.62 47.82
N VAL A 27 -8.52 27.33 46.87
CA VAL A 27 -8.49 26.96 45.45
C VAL A 27 -7.49 25.82 45.24
N ASP A 28 -6.29 25.91 45.80
CA ASP A 28 -5.33 24.80 45.75
C ASP A 28 -5.81 23.58 46.55
N HIS A 29 -6.53 23.79 47.66
CA HIS A 29 -7.15 22.72 48.43
C HIS A 29 -8.18 21.97 47.58
N PHE A 30 -9.09 22.69 46.91
CA PHE A 30 -10.03 22.10 45.97
C PHE A 30 -9.29 21.35 44.84
N ARG A 31 -8.25 21.95 44.24
CA ARG A 31 -7.49 21.32 43.15
C ARG A 31 -6.85 20.01 43.58
N ARG A 32 -6.26 19.95 44.78
CA ARG A 32 -5.66 18.71 45.32
C ARG A 32 -6.71 17.60 45.43
N VAL A 33 -7.85 17.89 46.06
CA VAL A 33 -8.96 16.94 46.23
C VAL A 33 -9.52 16.50 44.87
N TYR A 34 -9.71 17.44 43.94
CA TYR A 34 -10.20 17.15 42.60
C TYR A 34 -9.24 16.25 41.80
N THR A 35 -7.94 16.53 41.87
CA THR A 35 -6.90 15.72 41.21
C THR A 35 -6.82 14.31 41.79
N GLU A 36 -6.96 14.18 43.11
CA GLU A 36 -6.98 12.88 43.80
C GLU A 36 -8.20 12.03 43.40
N ILE A 37 -9.40 12.62 43.36
CA ILE A 37 -10.63 11.95 42.91
C ILE A 37 -10.47 11.43 41.47
N ARG A 38 -9.90 12.23 40.56
CA ARG A 38 -9.67 11.84 39.16
C ARG A 38 -8.64 10.71 39.03
N LYS A 39 -7.56 10.74 39.81
CA LYS A 39 -6.57 9.64 39.85
C LYS A 39 -7.20 8.32 40.30
N ASN A 40 -8.04 8.36 41.34
CA ASN A 40 -8.69 7.17 41.90
C ASN A 40 -9.73 6.53 40.96
N ARG A 41 -10.22 7.25 39.93
CA ARG A 41 -11.16 6.74 38.92
C ARG A 41 -10.49 6.15 37.66
N ALA A 42 -9.16 5.93 37.68
CA ALA A 42 -8.37 5.42 36.55
C ALA A 42 -8.51 6.26 35.26
N ARG A 43 -8.81 7.55 35.40
CA ARG A 43 -8.95 8.52 34.31
C ARG A 43 -8.22 9.81 34.69
N PRO A 44 -6.87 9.80 34.69
CA PRO A 44 -6.09 11.00 35.00
C PRO A 44 -6.38 12.10 33.97
N LEU A 45 -6.46 13.34 34.44
CA LEU A 45 -6.61 14.50 33.55
C LEU A 45 -5.36 14.60 32.67
N ALA A 46 -5.54 14.65 31.36
CA ALA A 46 -4.46 15.06 30.48
C ALA A 46 -4.18 16.55 30.69
N GLU A 47 -2.92 16.99 30.57
CA GLU A 47 -2.54 18.39 30.83
C GLU A 47 -3.29 19.39 29.93
N ASP A 48 -3.81 18.93 28.79
CA ASP A 48 -4.54 19.74 27.82
C ASP A 48 -6.08 19.76 28.03
N GLU A 49 -6.61 18.99 28.99
CA GLU A 49 -8.04 18.97 29.38
C GLU A 49 -8.39 20.05 30.41
N LEU A 50 -7.41 20.54 31.16
CA LEU A 50 -7.58 21.51 32.25
C LEU A 50 -6.76 22.77 32.01
N PHE A 51 -7.40 23.94 32.07
CA PHE A 51 -6.69 25.21 32.19
C PHE A 51 -6.77 25.74 33.61
N PHE A 52 -5.60 25.88 34.26
CA PHE A 52 -5.46 26.50 35.57
C PHE A 52 -4.20 27.35 35.59
N ASP A 53 -4.37 28.66 35.42
CA ASP A 53 -3.25 29.59 35.52
C ASP A 53 -2.88 29.78 36.99
N GLN A 54 -1.61 29.60 37.35
CA GLN A 54 -1.12 29.83 38.72
C GLN A 54 -0.17 31.03 38.81
N HIS A 55 0.45 31.41 37.70
CA HIS A 55 1.64 32.27 37.72
C HIS A 55 1.74 33.22 36.51
N SER A 56 0.91 33.04 35.47
CA SER A 56 1.05 33.74 34.19
C SER A 56 0.35 35.09 34.16
N ILE A 57 -0.63 35.32 35.06
CA ILE A 57 -1.37 36.57 35.19
C ILE A 57 -1.26 37.06 36.64
N ARG A 58 -0.85 38.32 36.83
CA ARG A 58 -0.87 39.00 38.13
C ARG A 58 -2.03 39.99 38.18
N ASP A 59 -2.39 40.44 39.38
CA ASP A 59 -3.43 41.46 39.49
C ASP A 59 -3.01 42.76 38.79
N GLY A 60 -3.90 43.29 37.95
CA GLY A 60 -3.63 44.41 37.05
C GLY A 60 -3.08 44.05 35.67
N ASP A 61 -2.74 42.78 35.40
CA ASP A 61 -2.33 42.34 34.06
C ASP A 61 -3.54 42.13 33.12
N LEU A 62 -3.35 42.40 31.83
CA LEU A 62 -4.33 42.04 30.80
C LEU A 62 -4.29 40.54 30.51
N ILE A 63 -5.45 39.92 30.29
CA ILE A 63 -5.53 38.49 29.93
C ILE A 63 -4.76 38.21 28.64
N THR A 64 -3.99 37.11 28.63
CA THR A 64 -3.23 36.72 27.44
C THR A 64 -4.16 36.16 26.35
N LYS A 65 -3.67 36.11 25.10
CA LYS A 65 -4.39 35.45 24.00
C LYS A 65 -4.68 33.98 24.32
N SER A 66 -3.73 33.27 24.93
CA SER A 66 -3.90 31.86 25.33
C SER A 66 -5.00 31.69 26.37
N THR A 67 -5.04 32.54 27.40
CA THR A 67 -6.08 32.54 28.43
C THR A 67 -7.45 32.88 27.83
N THR A 68 -7.48 33.86 26.92
CA THR A 68 -8.70 34.26 26.22
C THR A 68 -9.25 33.13 25.35
N ASP A 69 -8.39 32.44 24.58
CA ASP A 69 -8.79 31.34 23.71
C ASP A 69 -9.22 30.12 24.56
N ALA A 70 -8.54 29.83 25.67
CA ALA A 70 -8.94 28.78 26.61
C ALA A 70 -10.29 29.06 27.27
N ALA A 71 -10.55 30.30 27.71
CA ALA A 71 -11.83 30.70 28.29
C ALA A 71 -12.97 30.68 27.27
N LYS A 72 -12.67 30.98 25.99
CA LYS A 72 -13.64 30.88 24.90
C LYS A 72 -13.99 29.43 24.58
N GLU A 73 -13.02 28.54 24.47
CA GLU A 73 -13.26 27.19 23.93
C GLU A 73 -13.69 26.16 25.00
N CYS A 74 -13.56 26.48 26.29
CA CYS A 74 -13.94 25.55 27.36
C CYS A 74 -15.45 25.30 27.42
N LEU A 75 -15.82 24.10 27.89
CA LEU A 75 -17.21 23.69 28.07
C LEU A 75 -17.70 23.98 29.50
N VAL A 76 -16.80 23.97 30.47
CA VAL A 76 -17.11 24.22 31.88
C VAL A 76 -16.16 25.29 32.42
N MET A 77 -16.72 26.31 33.06
CA MET A 77 -15.96 27.30 33.81
C MET A 77 -16.30 27.19 35.30
N LEU A 78 -15.30 26.90 36.12
CA LEU A 78 -15.35 26.94 37.57
C LEU A 78 -14.89 28.34 38.03
N ALA A 79 -15.83 29.15 38.50
CA ALA A 79 -15.57 30.51 38.96
C ALA A 79 -15.50 30.55 40.48
N PHE A 80 -14.28 30.60 41.01
CA PHE A 80 -14.00 30.72 42.44
C PHE A 80 -14.09 32.20 42.82
N PHE A 81 -15.24 32.62 43.32
CA PHE A 81 -15.52 34.02 43.57
C PHE A 81 -15.32 34.42 45.04
N SER A 82 -14.86 35.65 45.21
CA SER A 82 -14.59 36.34 46.47
C SER A 82 -14.80 37.85 46.24
N PRO A 83 -14.70 38.72 47.27
CA PRO A 83 -14.68 40.15 47.04
C PRO A 83 -13.56 40.60 46.07
N ASN A 84 -12.39 39.95 46.11
CA ASN A 84 -11.26 40.24 45.22
C ASN A 84 -11.53 39.77 43.78
N TYR A 85 -12.24 38.65 43.61
CA TYR A 85 -12.67 38.17 42.29
C TYR A 85 -13.43 39.24 41.52
N PHE A 86 -14.39 39.90 42.17
CA PHE A 86 -15.17 40.98 41.55
C PHE A 86 -14.40 42.30 41.40
N GLY A 87 -13.25 42.44 42.05
CA GLY A 87 -12.32 43.55 41.86
C GLY A 87 -11.33 43.35 40.70
N SER A 88 -11.18 42.12 40.19
CA SER A 88 -10.18 41.79 39.16
C SER A 88 -10.69 42.00 37.73
N GLU A 89 -10.01 42.86 36.96
CA GLU A 89 -10.29 43.04 35.53
C GLU A 89 -9.99 41.76 34.73
N GLY A 90 -9.00 40.95 35.15
CA GLY A 90 -8.65 39.69 34.53
C GLY A 90 -9.77 38.66 34.61
N CYS A 91 -10.28 38.40 35.82
CA CYS A 91 -11.41 37.49 36.04
C CYS A 91 -12.67 37.95 35.30
N ARG A 92 -12.89 39.27 35.25
CA ARG A 92 -13.99 39.85 34.47
C ARG A 92 -13.83 39.60 32.97
N ALA A 93 -12.61 39.73 32.45
CA ALA A 93 -12.31 39.49 31.05
C ALA A 93 -12.41 37.99 30.68
N GLU A 94 -12.03 37.07 31.57
CA GLU A 94 -12.23 35.62 31.42
C GLU A 94 -13.72 35.27 31.36
N TRP A 95 -14.51 35.78 32.31
CA TRP A 95 -15.96 35.58 32.32
C TRP A 95 -16.62 36.16 31.06
N ARG A 96 -16.16 37.33 30.61
CA ARG A 96 -16.61 37.93 29.35
C ARG A 96 -16.25 37.02 28.17
N ALA A 97 -15.02 36.53 28.08
CA ALA A 97 -14.58 35.63 27.01
C ALA A 97 -15.39 34.32 26.97
N PHE A 98 -15.71 33.75 28.13
CA PHE A 98 -16.57 32.59 28.25
C PHE A 98 -18.01 32.85 27.77
N ASN A 99 -18.54 34.05 28.05
CA ASN A 99 -19.92 34.44 27.74
C ASN A 99 -20.12 35.20 26.42
N ASP A 100 -19.08 35.75 25.79
CA ASP A 100 -19.17 36.60 24.59
C ASP A 100 -19.78 35.85 23.40
N GLU A 101 -19.61 34.53 23.33
CA GLU A 101 -20.25 33.68 22.32
C GLU A 101 -21.75 33.47 22.56
N GLN A 102 -22.28 33.67 23.77
CA GLN A 102 -23.71 33.50 24.04
C GLN A 102 -24.58 34.60 23.42
N LYS A 103 -24.02 35.81 23.21
CA LYS A 103 -24.76 36.98 22.71
C LYS A 103 -24.98 36.93 21.17
N ARG A 104 -24.32 36.03 20.42
CA ARG A 104 -24.42 35.86 18.94
C ARG A 104 -25.41 34.77 18.48
N GLY A 105 -26.69 34.90 18.82
CA GLY A 105 -27.83 34.50 17.97
C GLY A 105 -28.04 33.05 17.44
N SER A 106 -27.17 32.05 17.60
CA SER A 106 -27.40 30.69 17.05
C SER A 106 -28.12 29.78 18.06
N ALA A 107 -28.97 28.86 17.58
CA ALA A 107 -29.74 27.92 18.40
C ALA A 107 -28.90 26.81 19.08
N GLU A 108 -27.57 26.83 18.97
CA GLU A 108 -26.64 25.94 19.73
C GLU A 108 -26.49 26.34 21.21
N ARG A 109 -27.45 27.11 21.72
CA ARG A 109 -27.32 28.15 22.75
C ARG A 109 -27.36 27.69 24.21
N ALA A 110 -26.99 26.44 24.53
CA ALA A 110 -27.02 25.92 25.91
C ALA A 110 -25.91 24.89 26.23
N ARG A 111 -24.69 25.10 25.73
CA ARG A 111 -23.59 24.11 25.80
C ARG A 111 -22.43 24.42 26.77
N LYS A 112 -22.42 25.60 27.40
CA LYS A 112 -21.38 25.97 28.38
C LYS A 112 -21.96 26.00 29.79
N LEU A 113 -21.24 25.45 30.76
CA LEU A 113 -21.64 25.38 32.16
C LEU A 113 -20.78 26.30 33.02
N LEU A 114 -21.40 27.34 33.57
CA LEU A 114 -20.77 28.17 34.60
C LEU A 114 -21.11 27.62 35.99
N ILE A 115 -20.08 27.33 36.78
CA ILE A 115 -20.20 26.79 38.14
C ILE A 115 -19.57 27.81 39.11
N PRO A 116 -20.39 28.58 39.83
CA PRO A 116 -19.93 29.49 40.88
C PRO A 116 -19.56 28.73 42.16
N ILE A 117 -18.33 28.92 42.65
CA ILE A 117 -17.85 28.40 43.92
C ILE A 117 -17.51 29.59 44.82
N GLU A 118 -18.19 29.72 45.95
CA GLU A 118 -17.96 30.82 46.88
C GLU A 118 -16.74 30.52 47.75
N VAL A 119 -15.67 31.28 47.58
CA VAL A 119 -14.45 31.15 48.40
C VAL A 119 -14.61 31.96 49.69
N ARG A 120 -15.21 33.14 49.62
CA ARG A 120 -15.54 34.01 50.76
C ARG A 120 -16.92 34.63 50.56
N PRO A 121 -17.72 34.84 51.63
CA PRO A 121 -19.01 35.52 51.54
C PRO A 121 -18.91 36.88 50.86
N VAL A 122 -19.89 37.19 50.01
CA VAL A 122 -19.94 38.43 49.24
C VAL A 122 -21.31 39.09 49.46
N ASP A 123 -21.38 40.08 50.36
CA ASP A 123 -22.65 40.67 50.78
C ASP A 123 -23.03 41.94 50.01
N ASP A 124 -22.07 42.70 49.45
CA ASP A 124 -22.34 43.85 48.56
C ASP A 124 -21.03 44.35 47.91
N VAL A 125 -20.85 44.15 46.59
CA VAL A 125 -19.69 44.68 45.85
C VAL A 125 -20.13 45.86 44.99
N GLN A 126 -19.49 47.02 45.15
CA GLN A 126 -19.77 48.18 44.31
C GLN A 126 -19.17 47.98 42.91
N LEU A 127 -20.03 47.65 41.94
CA LEU A 127 -19.64 47.49 40.54
C LEU A 127 -20.08 48.70 39.71
N ALA A 128 -19.11 49.31 39.04
CA ALA A 128 -19.24 50.63 38.43
C ALA A 128 -20.15 50.66 37.18
N ASP A 129 -20.34 49.53 36.50
CA ASP A 129 -21.05 49.45 35.22
C ASP A 129 -22.07 48.29 35.16
N GLU A 130 -22.88 48.30 34.10
CA GLU A 130 -23.99 47.36 33.91
C GLU A 130 -23.51 45.92 33.71
N GLU A 131 -22.42 45.72 32.98
CA GLU A 131 -21.84 44.40 32.73
C GLU A 131 -21.21 43.80 34.00
N GLY A 132 -20.61 44.62 34.88
CA GLY A 132 -20.20 44.17 36.21
C GLY A 132 -21.39 43.67 37.02
N ARG A 133 -22.53 44.38 36.99
CA ARG A 133 -23.77 43.92 37.64
C ARG A 133 -24.31 42.61 37.03
N GLU A 134 -24.21 42.43 35.71
CA GLU A 134 -24.55 41.15 35.05
C GLU A 134 -23.65 40.01 35.54
N TRP A 135 -22.34 40.24 35.61
CA TRP A 135 -21.34 39.28 36.08
C TRP A 135 -21.58 38.87 37.53
N PHE A 136 -21.81 39.84 38.41
CA PHE A 136 -22.16 39.60 39.81
C PHE A 136 -23.43 38.77 39.92
N THR A 137 -24.50 39.21 39.28
CA THR A 137 -25.80 38.51 39.30
C THR A 137 -25.66 37.07 38.82
N ALA A 138 -24.91 36.82 37.73
CA ALA A 138 -24.70 35.48 37.16
C ALA A 138 -24.05 34.48 38.13
N LEU A 139 -23.20 34.96 39.05
CA LEU A 139 -22.51 34.15 40.05
C LEU A 139 -23.24 34.14 41.41
N THR A 140 -23.95 35.21 41.77
CA THR A 140 -24.54 35.40 43.12
C THR A 140 -26.04 35.11 43.23
N THR A 141 -26.78 34.93 42.13
CA THR A 141 -28.24 34.67 42.19
C THR A 141 -28.67 33.28 41.70
N ALA A 142 -27.72 32.40 41.35
CA ALA A 142 -28.06 31.08 40.83
C ALA A 142 -28.47 30.10 41.95
N ASP A 143 -29.68 29.54 41.82
CA ASP A 143 -30.29 28.58 42.74
C ASP A 143 -29.40 27.34 43.04
N GLY A 144 -29.63 26.75 44.21
CA GLY A 144 -28.79 25.79 44.95
C GLY A 144 -28.33 24.48 44.30
N LEU A 145 -28.42 24.31 42.97
CA LEU A 145 -27.72 23.27 42.20
C LEU A 145 -26.34 23.71 41.72
N ARG A 146 -26.06 25.03 41.71
CA ARG A 146 -24.79 25.61 41.26
C ARG A 146 -23.81 25.92 42.40
N ARG A 147 -24.26 25.86 43.65
CA ARG A 147 -23.47 26.12 44.87
C ARG A 147 -23.31 24.86 45.72
N ASN A 148 -22.79 23.78 45.13
CA ASN A 148 -22.54 22.56 45.90
C ASN A 148 -21.38 22.70 46.90
N ILE A 149 -20.55 23.73 46.72
CA ILE A 149 -19.36 23.99 47.51
C ILE A 149 -19.39 25.44 47.98
N THR A 150 -19.57 25.62 49.28
CA THR A 150 -19.57 26.92 49.97
C THR A 150 -18.21 27.21 50.60
N SER A 151 -18.01 28.45 51.02
CA SER A 151 -16.81 28.86 51.76
C SER A 151 -16.61 28.02 53.03
N GLU A 152 -17.70 27.66 53.73
CA GLU A 152 -17.66 26.76 54.89
C GLU A 152 -17.15 25.35 54.55
N ILE A 153 -17.55 24.78 53.41
CA ILE A 153 -17.13 23.44 52.97
C ILE A 153 -15.66 23.46 52.49
N LEU A 154 -15.23 24.51 51.78
CA LEU A 154 -13.84 24.66 51.31
C LEU A 154 -12.84 24.81 52.45
N LEU A 155 -13.25 25.51 53.52
CA LEU A 155 -12.42 25.87 54.66
C LEU A 155 -12.60 24.91 55.86
N ALA A 156 -13.46 23.89 55.73
CA ALA A 156 -13.67 22.90 56.77
C ALA A 156 -12.38 22.10 57.06
N LYS A 157 -12.15 21.81 58.34
CA LYS A 157 -11.01 20.96 58.76
C LYS A 157 -11.19 19.48 58.40
N ASP A 158 -12.43 19.03 58.32
CA ASP A 158 -12.79 17.69 57.83
C ASP A 158 -12.94 17.76 56.31
N THR A 159 -12.10 17.01 55.59
CA THR A 159 -12.12 16.98 54.13
C THR A 159 -13.20 16.06 53.56
N GLY A 160 -13.87 15.25 54.38
CA GLY A 160 -14.93 14.33 53.94
C GLY A 160 -16.08 15.02 53.20
N PRO A 161 -16.70 16.09 53.76
CA PRO A 161 -17.73 16.87 53.09
C PRO A 161 -17.25 17.51 51.79
N LEU A 162 -16.01 18.03 51.75
CA LEU A 162 -15.41 18.59 50.54
C LEU A 162 -15.20 17.50 49.48
N TYR A 163 -14.69 16.33 49.86
CA TYR A 163 -14.48 15.20 48.96
C TYR A 163 -15.79 14.75 48.32
N ALA A 164 -16.85 14.60 49.11
CA ALA A 164 -18.17 14.22 48.61
C ALA A 164 -18.76 15.29 47.65
N ALA A 165 -18.60 16.58 48.00
CA ALA A 165 -19.08 17.68 47.17
C ALA A 165 -18.30 17.79 45.85
N VAL A 166 -16.97 17.60 45.89
CA VAL A 166 -16.11 17.57 44.70
C VAL A 166 -16.41 16.34 43.84
N GLU A 167 -16.69 15.17 44.43
CA GLU A 167 -17.05 13.97 43.69
C GLU A 167 -18.40 14.12 42.95
N GLN A 168 -19.37 14.74 43.61
CA GLN A 168 -20.66 15.06 42.98
C GLN A 168 -20.49 16.11 41.89
N LEU A 169 -19.65 17.12 42.13
CA LEU A 169 -19.34 18.16 41.15
C LEU A 169 -18.63 17.57 39.93
N ASP A 170 -17.64 16.71 40.15
CA ASP A 170 -16.92 15.97 39.12
C ASP A 170 -17.87 15.19 38.23
N LYS A 171 -18.78 14.42 38.83
CA LYS A 171 -19.83 13.70 38.11
C LYS A 171 -20.73 14.65 37.31
N THR A 172 -21.12 15.79 37.89
CA THR A 172 -21.96 16.78 37.21
C THR A 172 -21.25 17.40 36.01
N MET A 173 -19.95 17.70 36.13
CA MET A 173 -19.13 18.21 35.04
C MET A 173 -18.94 17.13 33.97
N ASP A 174 -18.63 15.89 34.34
CA ASP A 174 -18.52 14.77 33.40
C ASP A 174 -19.83 14.49 32.69
N ASP A 175 -20.96 14.48 33.40
CA ASP A 175 -22.29 14.33 32.83
C ASP A 175 -22.61 15.51 31.90
N HIS A 176 -22.21 16.73 32.25
CA HIS A 176 -22.38 17.90 31.39
C HIS A 176 -21.51 17.82 30.13
N VAL A 177 -20.21 17.54 30.25
CA VAL A 177 -19.29 17.38 29.13
C VAL A 177 -19.76 16.21 28.25
N THR A 178 -20.16 15.09 28.86
CA THR A 178 -20.68 13.91 28.17
C THR A 178 -22.02 14.18 27.53
N ARG A 179 -22.90 15.00 28.12
CA ARG A 179 -24.18 15.43 27.55
C ARG A 179 -24.03 16.54 26.53
N VAL A 180 -23.04 17.42 26.61
CA VAL A 180 -22.77 18.42 25.57
C VAL A 180 -22.14 17.72 24.38
N ARG A 181 -21.20 16.81 24.61
CA ARG A 181 -20.75 15.80 23.65
C ARG A 181 -21.90 14.88 23.23
N GLY A 182 -22.88 14.66 24.10
CA GLY A 182 -24.03 13.76 24.00
C GLY A 182 -25.20 14.35 23.21
N SER A 183 -25.34 15.66 23.23
CA SER A 183 -26.34 16.49 22.56
C SER A 183 -25.76 17.13 21.30
N SER A 184 -24.44 17.21 21.16
CA SER A 184 -23.80 17.13 19.84
C SER A 184 -23.85 15.69 19.29
N ARG A 185 -23.93 14.66 20.14
CA ARG A 185 -24.32 13.28 19.78
C ARG A 185 -25.84 13.00 19.79
N GLY A 186 -26.66 14.05 19.81
CA GLY A 186 -28.12 13.95 19.63
C GLY A 186 -28.55 13.72 18.17
N THR A 187 -27.57 13.60 17.26
CA THR A 187 -27.66 13.08 15.88
C THR A 187 -26.29 12.57 15.41
N GLU A 188 -25.45 12.03 16.32
CA GLU A 188 -24.07 11.64 15.96
C GLU A 188 -23.58 10.35 16.61
N GLN A 189 -24.49 9.54 17.16
CA GLN A 189 -24.38 8.11 16.93
C GLN A 189 -25.22 7.80 15.70
N THR A 190 -24.55 7.26 14.68
CA THR A 190 -25.11 6.71 13.44
C THR A 190 -25.84 7.65 12.49
N LEU A 191 -25.07 8.55 11.87
CA LEU A 191 -25.37 9.17 10.57
C LEU A 191 -24.13 9.31 9.66
N GLY A 192 -22.99 8.70 10.04
CA GLY A 192 -21.73 8.78 9.31
C GLY A 192 -21.50 7.58 8.39
N ASN A 193 -20.89 7.81 7.24
CA ASN A 193 -20.51 6.83 6.22
C ASN A 193 -19.32 5.92 6.60
N VAL A 194 -18.80 6.01 7.84
CA VAL A 194 -17.60 5.28 8.29
C VAL A 194 -17.95 4.27 9.39
N LEU A 195 -17.80 2.98 9.08
CA LEU A 195 -17.94 1.86 10.01
C LEU A 195 -16.56 1.37 10.47
N VAL A 196 -16.40 1.16 11.77
CA VAL A 196 -15.22 0.52 12.37
C VAL A 196 -15.66 -0.83 12.90
N VAL A 197 -15.19 -1.91 12.28
CA VAL A 197 -15.47 -3.27 12.73
C VAL A 197 -14.59 -3.58 13.93
N LYS A 198 -15.21 -3.96 15.05
CA LYS A 198 -14.52 -4.16 16.33
C LYS A 198 -13.76 -5.48 16.36
N THR A 199 -14.33 -6.50 15.71
CA THR A 199 -13.77 -7.85 15.64
C THR A 199 -12.60 -7.87 14.64
N PRO A 200 -11.37 -8.19 15.08
CA PRO A 200 -10.23 -8.32 14.19
C PRO A 200 -10.34 -9.55 13.28
N ILE A 201 -9.79 -9.43 12.07
CA ILE A 201 -9.75 -10.51 11.09
C ILE A 201 -8.83 -11.63 11.58
N ARG A 202 -9.37 -12.84 11.71
CA ARG A 202 -8.60 -14.04 12.06
C ARG A 202 -8.28 -14.84 10.79
N ARG A 203 -7.00 -15.17 10.61
CA ARG A 203 -6.45 -15.88 9.44
C ARG A 203 -6.63 -15.08 8.15
N ASN A 204 -7.81 -15.15 7.51
CA ASN A 204 -7.99 -14.71 6.12
C ASN A 204 -9.45 -14.55 5.65
N SER A 205 -10.44 -14.46 6.54
CA SER A 205 -11.85 -14.35 6.12
C SER A 205 -12.62 -13.31 6.91
N LEU A 206 -13.51 -12.59 6.21
CA LEU A 206 -14.51 -11.71 6.83
C LEU A 206 -15.82 -12.46 7.17
N ASN A 207 -15.92 -13.75 6.85
CA ASN A 207 -17.11 -14.56 7.10
C ASN A 207 -17.19 -15.07 8.56
N ASP A 208 -16.42 -14.49 9.48
CA ASP A 208 -16.52 -14.76 10.90
C ASP A 208 -17.90 -14.26 11.41
N PRO A 209 -18.70 -15.09 12.10
CA PRO A 209 -19.99 -14.68 12.65
C PRO A 209 -19.92 -13.40 13.50
N ALA A 210 -18.83 -13.18 14.24
CA ALA A 210 -18.65 -11.97 15.04
C ALA A 210 -18.41 -10.71 14.17
N ILE A 211 -17.74 -10.85 13.03
CA ILE A 211 -17.62 -9.77 12.03
C ILE A 211 -18.99 -9.49 11.39
N ALA A 212 -19.77 -10.53 11.08
CA ALA A 212 -21.11 -10.36 10.53
C ALA A 212 -22.06 -9.65 11.51
N GLU A 213 -21.95 -9.94 12.81
CA GLU A 213 -22.66 -9.23 13.88
C GLU A 213 -22.26 -7.74 13.91
N ASP A 214 -20.96 -7.43 13.91
CA ASP A 214 -20.47 -6.04 13.85
C ASP A 214 -20.96 -5.28 12.61
N LEU A 215 -21.14 -5.96 11.47
CA LEU A 215 -21.67 -5.37 10.23
C LEU A 215 -23.19 -5.15 10.27
N THR A 216 -23.93 -5.93 11.06
CA THR A 216 -25.40 -5.85 11.17
C THR A 216 -25.85 -4.91 12.29
N ASP A 217 -25.09 -4.83 13.39
CA ASP A 217 -25.32 -3.98 14.56
C ASP A 217 -24.87 -2.51 14.36
N ALA A 218 -24.96 -1.97 13.14
CA ALA A 218 -24.66 -0.57 12.83
C ALA A 218 -25.95 0.28 12.67
N PRO A 219 -26.71 0.59 13.75
CA PRO A 219 -28.06 1.15 13.67
C PRO A 219 -28.08 2.62 13.25
N GLY A 220 -28.32 2.95 11.99
CA GLY A 220 -28.56 4.32 11.51
C GLY A 220 -27.65 4.79 10.37
N MET A 221 -26.82 3.90 9.82
CA MET A 221 -26.17 4.17 8.53
C MET A 221 -27.21 4.30 7.42
N LYS A 222 -27.20 5.44 6.71
CA LYS A 222 -27.84 5.53 5.41
C LYS A 222 -26.97 4.74 4.43
N TRP A 223 -27.36 3.50 4.17
CA TRP A 223 -26.83 2.78 3.03
C TRP A 223 -27.32 3.49 1.77
N ASP A 224 -26.47 4.32 1.18
CA ASP A 224 -26.60 4.61 -0.24
C ASP A 224 -26.67 3.28 -0.99
N ARG A 225 -27.32 3.22 -2.16
CA ARG A 225 -27.42 1.99 -2.97
C ARG A 225 -26.07 1.44 -3.46
N LEU A 226 -24.95 2.02 -3.03
CA LEU A 226 -23.59 1.69 -3.46
C LEU A 226 -22.93 0.76 -2.46
N ASP A 227 -22.15 -0.19 -2.96
CA ASP A 227 -21.38 -1.09 -2.12
C ASP A 227 -20.28 -0.29 -1.38
N PRO A 228 -19.94 -0.60 -0.12
CA PRO A 228 -18.91 0.13 0.62
C PRO A 228 -17.49 -0.08 0.05
N VAL A 229 -16.54 0.77 0.47
CA VAL A 229 -15.09 0.51 0.32
C VAL A 229 -14.59 -0.25 1.55
N CYS A 230 -13.88 -1.35 1.35
CA CYS A 230 -13.23 -2.11 2.42
C CYS A 230 -11.81 -1.59 2.67
N VAL A 231 -11.50 -1.18 3.89
CA VAL A 231 -10.15 -0.76 4.30
C VAL A 231 -9.61 -1.78 5.29
N VAL A 232 -8.54 -2.47 4.92
CA VAL A 232 -7.84 -3.45 5.76
C VAL A 232 -6.57 -2.81 6.31
N TYR A 233 -6.52 -2.62 7.62
CA TYR A 233 -5.31 -2.25 8.33
C TYR A 233 -4.45 -3.50 8.55
N ALA A 234 -3.45 -3.68 7.67
CA ALA A 234 -2.50 -4.77 7.78
C ALA A 234 -1.32 -4.42 8.69
N GLY A 235 -0.98 -3.14 8.78
CA GLY A 235 0.11 -2.63 9.61
C GLY A 235 0.80 -1.44 8.97
N GLY A 236 2.10 -1.29 9.24
CA GLY A 236 2.92 -0.19 8.74
C GLY A 236 2.80 1.14 9.50
N THR A 237 3.65 2.08 9.08
CA THR A 237 3.85 3.39 9.69
C THR A 237 2.56 4.19 9.88
N VAL A 238 1.55 4.02 9.01
CA VAL A 238 0.24 4.67 9.13
C VAL A 238 -0.37 4.48 10.52
N GLY A 239 -0.21 3.30 11.12
CA GLY A 239 -0.75 3.01 12.44
C GLY A 239 0.28 3.06 13.57
N MET A 240 1.48 3.61 13.35
CA MET A 240 2.44 3.78 14.44
C MET A 240 1.98 4.93 15.35
N VAL A 241 2.08 4.73 16.66
CA VAL A 241 1.71 5.70 17.71
C VAL A 241 2.84 5.83 18.71
N HIS A 242 3.02 7.03 19.28
CA HIS A 242 4.06 7.27 20.29
C HIS A 242 3.82 6.44 21.54
N GLN A 243 4.87 5.78 22.02
CA GLN A 243 4.87 5.17 23.34
C GLN A 243 4.98 6.23 24.43
N GLN A 244 4.19 6.07 25.49
CA GLN A 244 4.11 7.04 26.60
C GLN A 244 5.42 7.13 27.40
N ASP A 245 6.26 6.09 27.37
CA ASP A 245 7.51 6.01 28.13
C ASP A 245 8.76 6.39 27.28
N SER A 246 8.56 7.06 26.14
CA SER A 246 9.66 7.52 25.29
C SER A 246 10.51 8.60 25.97
N ASP A 247 11.84 8.51 25.83
CA ASP A 247 12.74 9.54 26.34
C ASP A 247 12.88 10.74 25.38
N GLU A 248 13.39 11.86 25.88
CA GLU A 248 13.48 13.12 25.10
C GLU A 248 14.36 13.02 23.83
N LEU A 249 15.15 11.95 23.69
CA LEU A 249 16.09 11.75 22.58
C LEU A 249 15.64 10.65 21.60
N HIS A 250 14.69 9.79 21.99
CA HIS A 250 14.17 8.69 21.20
C HIS A 250 12.64 8.60 21.31
N ALA A 251 11.95 8.93 20.22
CA ALA A 251 10.53 8.65 20.08
C ALA A 251 10.34 7.16 19.78
N ASP A 252 10.04 6.37 20.81
CA ASP A 252 9.58 5.01 20.64
C ASP A 252 8.16 5.00 20.07
N TYR A 253 7.93 4.13 19.10
CA TYR A 253 6.64 3.95 18.46
C TYR A 253 6.21 2.49 18.55
N GLU A 254 4.93 2.28 18.76
CA GLU A 254 4.30 0.98 18.65
C GLU A 254 3.19 0.98 17.60
N MET A 255 2.83 -0.22 17.15
CA MET A 255 1.72 -0.40 16.24
C MET A 255 0.40 -0.28 17.00
N ALA A 256 -0.53 0.52 16.48
CA ALA A 256 -1.87 0.64 17.04
C ALA A 256 -2.54 -0.73 17.12
N ALA A 257 -3.10 -1.06 18.29
CA ALA A 257 -3.75 -2.35 18.54
C ALA A 257 -5.00 -2.57 17.67
N GLY A 258 -5.61 -1.49 17.16
CA GLY A 258 -6.83 -1.53 16.38
C GLY A 258 -6.93 -0.38 15.39
N VAL A 259 -7.77 -0.58 14.37
CA VAL A 259 -7.99 0.40 13.32
C VAL A 259 -8.81 1.61 13.79
N ASP A 260 -9.43 1.55 14.97
CA ASP A 260 -10.17 2.66 15.59
C ASP A 260 -9.27 3.88 15.83
N THR A 261 -8.01 3.65 16.22
CA THR A 261 -7.01 4.70 16.43
C THR A 261 -6.71 5.42 15.12
N ILE A 262 -6.55 4.67 14.03
CA ILE A 262 -6.33 5.23 12.68
C ILE A 262 -7.55 6.03 12.23
N VAL A 263 -8.75 5.45 12.40
CA VAL A 263 -10.00 6.11 12.00
C VAL A 263 -10.23 7.40 12.77
N ARG A 264 -9.83 7.50 14.03
CA ARG A 264 -9.95 8.75 14.82
C ARG A 264 -9.26 9.92 14.12
N TYR A 265 -8.06 9.73 13.58
CA TYR A 265 -7.32 10.78 12.87
C TYR A 265 -7.85 11.04 11.46
N LEU A 266 -8.31 10.01 10.75
CA LEU A 266 -8.81 10.15 9.38
C LEU A 266 -10.24 10.69 9.28
N ARG A 267 -11.08 10.42 10.28
CA ARG A 267 -12.54 10.70 10.25
C ARG A 267 -12.90 12.09 9.74
N PRO A 268 -12.22 13.21 10.13
CA PRO A 268 -12.54 14.54 9.61
C PRO A 268 -12.42 14.68 8.09
N LYS A 269 -11.57 13.86 7.44
CA LYS A 269 -11.32 13.88 6.00
C LYS A 269 -12.19 12.91 5.21
N ILE A 270 -12.50 11.75 5.80
CA ILE A 270 -13.25 10.69 5.11
C ILE A 270 -14.76 10.73 5.39
N ALA A 271 -15.21 11.34 6.48
CA ALA A 271 -16.64 11.48 6.81
C ALA A 271 -17.44 12.31 5.79
N PRO A 272 -16.87 13.35 5.13
CA PRO A 272 -17.57 14.08 4.07
C PRO A 272 -17.71 13.32 2.75
N LEU A 273 -17.10 12.14 2.59
CA LEU A 273 -17.15 11.39 1.34
C LEU A 273 -18.56 10.81 1.11
N PRO A 274 -19.10 10.85 -0.12
CA PRO A 274 -20.50 10.49 -0.40
C PRO A 274 -20.67 8.98 -0.64
N PHE A 275 -20.02 8.14 0.17
CA PHE A 275 -20.09 6.68 0.08
C PHE A 275 -19.60 6.02 1.37
N ASN A 276 -20.03 4.78 1.61
CA ASN A 276 -19.72 4.04 2.83
C ASN A 276 -18.32 3.42 2.81
N ILE A 277 -17.68 3.36 3.99
CA ILE A 277 -16.33 2.85 4.20
C ILE A 277 -16.33 1.96 5.43
N HIS A 278 -15.85 0.74 5.29
CA HIS A 278 -15.69 -0.22 6.39
C HIS A 278 -14.21 -0.41 6.70
N PHE A 279 -13.83 -0.19 7.96
CA PHE A 279 -12.47 -0.39 8.44
C PHE A 279 -12.37 -1.70 9.23
N PHE A 280 -11.38 -2.50 8.88
CA PHE A 280 -11.02 -3.75 9.54
C PHE A 280 -9.57 -3.71 10.00
N SER A 281 -9.27 -4.40 11.10
CA SER A 281 -7.90 -4.66 11.54
C SER A 281 -7.58 -6.14 11.37
N LEU A 282 -6.35 -6.47 10.98
CA LEU A 282 -5.85 -7.83 11.19
C LEU A 282 -5.74 -8.11 12.70
N LEU A 283 -5.86 -9.38 13.10
CA LEU A 283 -5.66 -9.81 14.49
C LEU A 283 -4.27 -9.44 15.01
N GLN A 284 -3.27 -9.56 14.15
CA GLN A 284 -1.91 -9.10 14.42
C GLN A 284 -1.48 -8.21 13.27
N THR A 285 -1.19 -6.95 13.57
CA THR A 285 -0.59 -6.03 12.62
C THR A 285 0.82 -6.49 12.28
N ILE A 286 1.20 -6.35 11.01
CA ILE A 286 2.45 -6.86 10.48
C ILE A 286 3.38 -5.67 10.19
N ASP A 287 4.58 -5.67 10.76
CA ASP A 287 5.66 -4.84 10.26
C ASP A 287 6.02 -5.33 8.86
N SER A 288 6.02 -4.43 7.86
CA SER A 288 6.36 -4.77 6.48
C SER A 288 7.66 -5.57 6.34
N SER A 289 8.64 -5.37 7.22
CA SER A 289 9.93 -6.06 7.25
C SER A 289 9.80 -7.56 7.56
N ASN A 290 8.68 -7.97 8.16
CA ASN A 290 8.36 -9.34 8.58
C ASN A 290 7.26 -9.99 7.72
N VAL A 291 6.86 -9.36 6.61
CA VAL A 291 5.84 -9.92 5.70
C VAL A 291 6.38 -11.20 5.04
N THR A 292 5.53 -12.22 4.99
CA THR A 292 5.84 -13.53 4.38
C THR A 292 4.85 -13.88 3.27
N ALA A 293 5.21 -14.86 2.44
CA ALA A 293 4.34 -15.38 1.38
C ALA A 293 2.98 -15.90 1.91
N ALA A 294 2.95 -16.46 3.13
CA ALA A 294 1.70 -16.88 3.77
C ALA A 294 0.75 -15.70 4.02
N ASN A 295 1.30 -14.54 4.41
CA ASN A 295 0.48 -13.33 4.60
C ASN A 295 -0.14 -12.85 3.28
N TRP A 296 0.55 -13.00 2.15
CA TRP A 296 0.01 -12.68 0.83
C TRP A 296 -1.12 -13.63 0.43
N VAL A 297 -0.98 -14.93 0.71
CA VAL A 297 -2.04 -15.93 0.48
C VAL A 297 -3.28 -15.61 1.32
N ASP A 298 -3.09 -15.26 2.59
CA ASP A 298 -4.19 -14.89 3.49
C ASP A 298 -4.91 -13.61 3.02
N LEU A 299 -4.17 -12.56 2.67
CA LEU A 299 -4.74 -11.34 2.10
C LEU A 299 -5.47 -11.59 0.78
N ALA A 300 -4.89 -12.37 -0.14
CA ALA A 300 -5.54 -12.68 -1.41
C ALA A 300 -6.83 -13.50 -1.22
N THR A 301 -6.83 -14.44 -0.28
CA THR A 301 -8.02 -15.25 0.06
C THR A 301 -9.13 -14.36 0.57
N LEU A 302 -8.81 -13.46 1.52
CA LEU A 302 -9.76 -12.47 2.04
C LEU A 302 -10.36 -11.61 0.93
N LEU A 303 -9.51 -11.06 0.07
CA LEU A 303 -9.96 -10.18 -1.03
C LEU A 303 -10.82 -10.94 -2.05
N GLN A 304 -10.43 -12.17 -2.41
CA GLN A 304 -11.19 -13.00 -3.33
C GLN A 304 -12.59 -13.32 -2.80
N GLU A 305 -12.71 -13.69 -1.51
CA GLU A 305 -14.00 -13.99 -0.87
C GLU A 305 -14.94 -12.78 -0.82
N GLN A 306 -14.39 -11.57 -0.79
CA GLN A 306 -15.14 -10.33 -0.57
C GLN A 306 -15.32 -9.50 -1.84
N MET A 307 -14.74 -9.93 -2.98
CA MET A 307 -14.68 -9.18 -4.24
C MET A 307 -16.05 -8.72 -4.77
N SER A 308 -17.14 -9.42 -4.41
CA SER A 308 -18.51 -9.08 -4.77
C SER A 308 -19.25 -8.19 -3.75
N ASN A 309 -18.70 -8.03 -2.54
CA ASN A 309 -19.38 -7.37 -1.42
C ASN A 309 -18.96 -5.90 -1.23
N TYR A 310 -17.90 -5.49 -1.93
CA TYR A 310 -17.33 -4.15 -1.84
C TYR A 310 -17.07 -3.59 -3.24
N GLN A 311 -17.21 -2.27 -3.39
CA GLN A 311 -16.89 -1.61 -4.67
C GLN A 311 -15.37 -1.49 -4.91
N GLY A 312 -14.56 -1.71 -3.88
CA GLY A 312 -13.11 -1.61 -3.92
C GLY A 312 -12.48 -1.85 -2.54
N PHE A 313 -11.18 -2.08 -2.55
CA PHE A 313 -10.38 -2.43 -1.38
C PHE A 313 -9.20 -1.48 -1.22
N VAL A 314 -8.88 -1.13 0.02
CA VAL A 314 -7.67 -0.41 0.39
C VAL A 314 -6.93 -1.23 1.43
N ILE A 315 -5.63 -1.49 1.21
CA ILE A 315 -4.76 -2.14 2.19
C ILE A 315 -3.78 -1.10 2.72
N LEU A 316 -3.84 -0.83 4.02
CA LEU A 316 -2.86 -0.01 4.72
C LEU A 316 -1.67 -0.90 5.07
N HIS A 317 -0.52 -0.60 4.49
CA HIS A 317 0.67 -1.44 4.52
C HIS A 317 1.93 -0.63 4.84
N GLY A 318 2.94 -1.26 5.45
CA GLY A 318 4.26 -0.63 5.66
C GLY A 318 5.05 -0.51 4.36
N THR A 319 5.87 0.53 4.22
CA THR A 319 6.46 0.90 2.93
C THR A 319 7.57 -0.04 2.45
N ASN A 320 8.28 -0.73 3.35
CA ASN A 320 9.48 -1.51 2.99
C ASN A 320 9.21 -2.65 2.00
N THR A 321 8.07 -3.34 2.15
CA THR A 321 7.70 -4.50 1.30
C THR A 321 6.38 -4.31 0.56
N LEU A 322 5.86 -3.07 0.53
CA LEU A 322 4.60 -2.73 -0.14
C LEU A 322 4.60 -3.17 -1.62
N ALA A 323 5.71 -2.94 -2.34
CA ALA A 323 5.89 -3.34 -3.73
C ALA A 323 5.82 -4.86 -3.95
N TYR A 324 6.36 -5.65 -3.01
CA TYR A 324 6.27 -7.10 -3.05
C TYR A 324 4.84 -7.58 -2.81
N THR A 325 4.15 -7.04 -1.80
CA THR A 325 2.73 -7.36 -1.54
C THR A 325 1.85 -6.99 -2.72
N ALA A 326 2.04 -5.81 -3.32
CA ALA A 326 1.29 -5.37 -4.50
C ALA A 326 1.53 -6.32 -5.70
N SER A 327 2.77 -6.76 -5.91
CA SER A 327 3.12 -7.72 -6.96
C SER A 327 2.49 -9.09 -6.71
N ALA A 328 2.63 -9.65 -5.50
CA ALA A 328 2.07 -10.94 -5.13
C ALA A 328 0.55 -10.99 -5.30
N LEU A 329 -0.16 -9.99 -4.77
CA LEU A 329 -1.62 -9.89 -4.90
C LEU A 329 -2.06 -9.78 -6.36
N SER A 330 -1.29 -9.10 -7.22
CA SER A 330 -1.63 -8.98 -8.65
C SER A 330 -1.67 -10.33 -9.37
N PHE A 331 -0.80 -11.27 -8.98
CA PHE A 331 -0.76 -12.62 -9.55
C PHE A 331 -1.76 -13.56 -8.86
N LEU A 332 -1.85 -13.52 -7.53
CA LEU A 332 -2.79 -14.35 -6.77
C LEU A 332 -4.26 -14.06 -7.14
N LEU A 333 -4.58 -12.80 -7.44
CA LEU A 333 -5.92 -12.36 -7.83
C LEU A 333 -6.12 -12.30 -9.35
N SER A 334 -5.17 -12.75 -10.18
CA SER A 334 -5.20 -12.53 -11.64
C SER A 334 -6.47 -13.01 -12.33
N ASP A 335 -7.07 -14.07 -11.76
CA ASP A 335 -8.24 -14.79 -12.28
C ASP A 335 -9.56 -14.34 -11.62
N SER A 336 -9.50 -13.58 -10.51
CA SER A 336 -10.67 -13.19 -9.71
C SER A 336 -10.82 -11.69 -9.47
N ILE A 337 -9.81 -10.88 -9.79
CA ILE A 337 -9.86 -9.44 -9.57
C ILE A 337 -10.89 -8.79 -10.48
N THR A 338 -11.91 -8.21 -9.87
CA THR A 338 -12.92 -7.45 -10.58
C THR A 338 -13.01 -6.02 -10.02
N GLN A 339 -12.68 -5.81 -8.75
CA GLN A 339 -12.68 -4.49 -8.12
C GLN A 339 -11.26 -3.95 -7.94
N PRO A 340 -11.09 -2.62 -7.83
CA PRO A 340 -9.79 -2.03 -7.49
C PRO A 340 -9.30 -2.50 -6.13
N VAL A 341 -8.03 -2.90 -6.07
CA VAL A 341 -7.31 -3.20 -4.82
C VAL A 341 -6.16 -2.22 -4.71
N ILE A 342 -6.26 -1.25 -3.81
CA ILE A 342 -5.31 -0.15 -3.68
C ILE A 342 -4.44 -0.35 -2.43
N LEU A 343 -3.15 -0.58 -2.61
CA LEU A 343 -2.20 -0.54 -1.51
C LEU A 343 -1.73 0.89 -1.29
N THR A 344 -1.61 1.29 -0.03
CA THR A 344 -1.02 2.56 0.35
C THR A 344 -0.43 2.48 1.75
N GLY A 345 0.23 3.56 2.18
CA GLY A 345 0.95 3.65 3.44
C GLY A 345 1.37 5.09 3.72
N ALA A 346 2.39 5.24 4.56
CA ALA A 346 3.01 6.53 4.86
C ALA A 346 4.48 6.34 5.23
N GLU A 347 5.32 7.35 4.99
CA GLU A 347 6.65 7.39 5.61
C GLU A 347 6.61 8.02 7.01
N VAL A 348 5.58 8.82 7.32
CA VAL A 348 5.40 9.48 8.62
C VAL A 348 4.13 8.99 9.33
N PRO A 349 4.19 8.61 10.63
CA PRO A 349 3.03 8.11 11.33
C PRO A 349 1.85 9.06 11.37
N LEU A 350 0.63 8.53 11.35
CA LEU A 350 -0.60 9.32 11.28
C LEU A 350 -0.83 10.21 12.52
N SER A 351 -0.25 9.85 13.67
CA SER A 351 -0.30 10.65 14.90
C SER A 351 0.53 11.93 14.84
N VAL A 352 1.42 12.08 13.84
CA VAL A 352 2.33 13.23 13.70
C VAL A 352 1.69 14.32 12.84
N SER A 353 1.81 15.59 13.26
CA SER A 353 1.09 16.74 12.67
C SER A 353 1.39 17.03 11.20
N ASN A 354 2.53 16.57 10.66
CA ASN A 354 2.94 16.77 9.26
C ASN A 354 3.05 15.43 8.49
N THR A 355 2.14 14.51 8.80
CA THR A 355 2.06 13.19 8.17
C THR A 355 1.60 13.23 6.72
N ASP A 356 2.19 12.39 5.87
CA ASP A 356 1.71 12.08 4.52
C ASP A 356 0.55 11.06 4.52
N ALA A 357 0.30 10.38 5.64
CA ALA A 357 -0.69 9.31 5.76
C ALA A 357 -2.11 9.79 5.45
N VAL A 358 -2.50 10.97 5.93
CA VAL A 358 -3.86 11.52 5.71
C VAL A 358 -4.16 11.61 4.22
N HIS A 359 -3.25 12.22 3.46
CA HIS A 359 -3.37 12.42 2.02
C HIS A 359 -3.39 11.09 1.27
N ASN A 360 -2.42 10.22 1.53
CA ASN A 360 -2.29 8.94 0.85
C ASN A 360 -3.52 8.05 1.09
N VAL A 361 -3.99 7.94 2.33
CA VAL A 361 -5.13 7.07 2.68
C VAL A 361 -6.46 7.63 2.18
N GLU A 362 -6.71 8.93 2.34
CA GLU A 362 -7.94 9.57 1.81
C GLU A 362 -8.06 9.32 0.31
N HIS A 363 -7.00 9.59 -0.45
CA HIS A 363 -7.05 9.44 -1.89
C HIS A 363 -7.00 7.99 -2.36
N ALA A 364 -6.38 7.06 -1.63
CA ALA A 364 -6.51 5.63 -1.91
C ALA A 364 -7.97 5.14 -1.77
N ILE A 365 -8.67 5.59 -0.72
CA ILE A 365 -10.11 5.30 -0.51
C ILE A 365 -10.94 5.87 -1.66
N ARG A 366 -10.72 7.14 -2.06
CA ARG A 366 -11.41 7.74 -3.21
C ARG A 366 -11.10 7.00 -4.52
N THR A 367 -9.89 6.48 -4.67
CA THR A 367 -9.48 5.70 -5.85
C THR A 367 -10.23 4.37 -5.93
N ALA A 368 -10.46 3.71 -4.79
CA ALA A 368 -11.21 2.46 -4.73
C ALA A 368 -12.72 2.64 -4.98
N ALA A 369 -13.26 3.85 -4.75
CA ALA A 369 -14.69 4.15 -4.79
C ALA A 369 -15.23 4.43 -6.21
N HIS A 370 -15.11 3.47 -7.14
CA HIS A 370 -15.49 3.67 -8.55
C HIS A 370 -17.01 3.85 -8.78
N GLN A 371 -17.86 3.37 -7.86
CA GLN A 371 -19.32 3.54 -7.95
C GLN A 371 -19.81 4.88 -7.38
N ALA A 372 -18.94 5.61 -6.66
CA ALA A 372 -19.29 6.88 -6.05
C ALA A 372 -19.56 7.98 -7.08
N TYR A 373 -20.30 9.02 -6.68
CA TYR A 373 -20.49 10.21 -7.51
C TYR A 373 -19.14 10.88 -7.82
N ASN A 374 -18.80 11.01 -9.10
CA ASN A 374 -17.46 11.40 -9.59
C ASN A 374 -16.31 10.45 -9.19
N GLY A 375 -16.61 9.19 -8.87
CA GLY A 375 -15.60 8.15 -8.73
C GLY A 375 -14.80 7.95 -10.02
N PRO A 376 -13.56 7.41 -9.94
CA PRO A 376 -12.80 7.05 -11.12
C PRO A 376 -13.51 5.92 -11.89
N VAL A 377 -13.17 5.71 -13.16
CA VAL A 377 -13.57 4.47 -13.84
C VAL A 377 -12.96 3.29 -13.09
N ARG A 378 -13.70 2.18 -13.09
CA ARG A 378 -13.29 0.92 -12.47
C ARG A 378 -11.94 0.43 -12.99
N ILE A 379 -11.01 0.18 -12.07
CA ILE A 379 -9.66 -0.31 -12.34
C ILE A 379 -9.57 -1.72 -11.73
N PRO A 380 -9.81 -2.80 -12.48
CA PRO A 380 -9.77 -4.17 -11.97
C PRO A 380 -8.32 -4.67 -11.83
N GLU A 381 -7.50 -3.94 -11.08
CA GLU A 381 -6.09 -4.20 -10.87
C GLU A 381 -5.70 -3.99 -9.41
N VAL A 382 -4.57 -4.62 -9.04
CA VAL A 382 -3.85 -4.28 -7.82
C VAL A 382 -2.96 -3.08 -8.13
N CYS A 383 -3.17 -1.99 -7.41
CA CYS A 383 -2.50 -0.72 -7.63
C CYS A 383 -1.83 -0.23 -6.35
N VAL A 384 -0.88 0.69 -6.49
CA VAL A 384 -0.30 1.45 -5.38
C VAL A 384 -0.67 2.90 -5.56
N TYR A 385 -1.32 3.48 -4.57
CA TYR A 385 -1.54 4.93 -4.53
C TYR A 385 -0.48 5.58 -3.65
N TRP A 386 0.27 6.52 -4.21
CA TRP A 386 1.30 7.25 -3.49
C TRP A 386 1.46 8.66 -4.04
N ASN A 387 1.44 9.66 -3.16
CA ASN A 387 1.72 11.07 -3.47
C ASN A 387 1.13 11.54 -4.82
N ASN A 388 -0.19 11.59 -4.92
CA ASN A 388 -0.94 12.02 -6.12
C ASN A 388 -0.87 11.08 -7.33
N GLN A 389 -0.15 9.96 -7.27
CA GLN A 389 -0.01 9.04 -8.39
C GLN A 389 -0.60 7.67 -8.07
N LEU A 390 -1.25 7.09 -9.07
CA LEU A 390 -1.71 5.71 -9.04
C LEU A 390 -0.82 4.88 -9.97
N PHE A 391 -0.14 3.89 -9.41
CA PHE A 391 0.74 3.00 -10.13
C PHE A 391 0.14 1.59 -10.25
N ARG A 392 0.45 0.89 -11.34
CA ARG A 392 0.23 -0.56 -11.42
C ARG A 392 1.09 -1.27 -10.38
N GLY A 393 0.50 -2.10 -9.54
CA GLY A 393 1.17 -2.65 -8.34
C GLY A 393 2.42 -3.46 -8.64
N ASN A 394 2.39 -4.30 -9.68
CA ASN A 394 3.51 -5.14 -10.12
C ASN A 394 4.53 -4.43 -11.03
N ARG A 395 4.49 -3.10 -11.10
CA ARG A 395 5.50 -2.26 -11.75
C ARG A 395 6.23 -1.35 -10.77
N VAL A 396 5.84 -1.38 -9.49
CA VAL A 396 6.34 -0.47 -8.47
C VAL A 396 7.59 -1.02 -7.80
N THR A 397 8.54 -0.14 -7.54
CA THR A 397 9.71 -0.38 -6.66
C THR A 397 9.85 0.80 -5.70
N LYS A 398 10.24 0.54 -4.44
CA LYS A 398 10.60 1.60 -3.49
C LYS A 398 11.91 2.24 -3.94
N LYS A 399 11.83 3.48 -4.42
CA LYS A 399 12.95 4.28 -4.95
C LYS A 399 13.81 4.89 -3.86
N TYR A 400 13.16 5.50 -2.87
CA TYR A 400 13.83 6.22 -1.78
C TYR A 400 13.34 5.65 -0.44
N ALA A 401 14.29 5.43 0.48
CA ALA A 401 14.00 4.80 1.76
C ALA A 401 13.12 5.68 2.68
N SER A 402 13.25 7.00 2.60
CA SER A 402 12.67 7.96 3.55
C SER A 402 12.03 9.20 2.93
N ASP A 403 12.09 9.37 1.60
CA ASP A 403 11.50 10.52 0.93
C ASP A 403 10.00 10.26 0.70
N ARG A 404 9.13 10.97 1.43
CA ARG A 404 7.67 10.86 1.31
C ARG A 404 7.09 11.29 -0.04
N THR A 405 7.81 12.08 -0.84
CA THR A 405 7.33 12.60 -2.13
C THR A 405 7.60 11.65 -3.29
N ALA A 406 8.69 10.88 -3.22
CA ALA A 406 9.13 10.03 -4.31
C ALA A 406 9.50 8.61 -3.83
N SER A 407 8.87 8.14 -2.74
CA SER A 407 9.18 6.83 -2.14
C SER A 407 9.04 5.69 -3.13
N PHE A 408 8.04 5.76 -4.02
CA PHE A 408 7.76 4.74 -5.03
C PHE A 408 7.83 5.32 -6.44
N HIS A 409 8.21 4.47 -7.39
CA HIS A 409 8.16 4.77 -8.82
C HIS A 409 7.98 3.48 -9.62
N THR A 410 7.77 3.63 -10.92
CA THR A 410 7.67 2.54 -11.88
C THR A 410 8.75 2.72 -12.96
N PRO A 411 9.87 1.97 -12.89
CA PRO A 411 10.98 2.17 -13.80
C PRO A 411 10.66 1.87 -15.28
N ASN A 412 9.94 0.78 -15.53
CA ASN A 412 9.72 0.23 -16.87
C ASN A 412 8.28 0.39 -17.38
N MET A 413 7.45 1.17 -16.68
CA MET A 413 6.18 1.68 -17.18
C MET A 413 6.18 3.22 -17.03
N PRO A 414 6.39 3.96 -18.14
CA PRO A 414 6.76 5.38 -18.08
C PRO A 414 5.64 6.31 -17.61
N VAL A 415 4.38 5.85 -17.65
CA VAL A 415 3.20 6.64 -17.26
C VAL A 415 2.48 5.94 -16.11
N PRO A 416 2.14 6.64 -15.01
CA PRO A 416 1.27 6.08 -13.98
C PRO A 416 -0.12 5.79 -14.56
N LEU A 417 -0.86 4.84 -13.95
CA LEU A 417 -2.25 4.57 -14.34
C LEU A 417 -3.16 5.78 -14.13
N GLY A 418 -2.81 6.66 -13.19
CA GLY A 418 -3.49 7.93 -13.03
C GLY A 418 -2.72 8.93 -12.19
N THR A 419 -3.11 10.19 -12.31
CA THR A 419 -2.56 11.30 -11.52
C THR A 419 -3.70 12.14 -10.97
N LEU A 420 -3.62 12.53 -9.70
CA LEU A 420 -4.56 13.45 -9.08
C LEU A 420 -4.38 14.83 -9.71
N ALA A 421 -5.35 15.25 -10.51
CA ALA A 421 -5.40 16.54 -11.16
C ALA A 421 -6.56 17.36 -10.56
N ASN A 422 -6.23 18.42 -9.82
CA ASN A 422 -7.18 19.19 -9.00
C ASN A 422 -7.85 18.30 -7.94
N ASP A 423 -9.16 18.11 -8.02
CA ASP A 423 -9.99 17.34 -7.07
C ASP A 423 -10.30 15.90 -7.55
N ARG A 424 -9.83 15.54 -8.76
CA ARG A 424 -10.16 14.27 -9.43
C ARG A 424 -8.92 13.48 -9.82
N LEU A 425 -9.02 12.16 -9.71
CA LEU A 425 -8.01 11.25 -10.22
C LEU A 425 -8.22 11.08 -11.72
N ALA A 426 -7.32 11.64 -12.52
CA ALA A 426 -7.31 11.48 -13.97
C ALA A 426 -6.65 10.13 -14.30
N ILE A 427 -7.45 9.15 -14.71
CA ILE A 427 -7.00 7.83 -15.11
C ILE A 427 -6.70 7.80 -16.61
N ASP A 428 -5.57 7.19 -16.96
CA ASP A 428 -5.22 6.87 -18.34
C ASP A 428 -5.78 5.49 -18.71
N TYR A 429 -6.97 5.48 -19.33
CA TYR A 429 -7.68 4.24 -19.65
C TYR A 429 -7.00 3.38 -20.71
N GLU A 430 -6.07 3.93 -21.50
CA GLU A 430 -5.32 3.15 -22.49
C GLU A 430 -4.37 2.17 -21.79
N HIS A 431 -3.94 2.50 -20.58
CA HIS A 431 -2.99 1.69 -19.82
C HIS A 431 -3.67 0.73 -18.83
N VAL A 432 -4.97 0.88 -18.55
CA VAL A 432 -5.73 0.04 -17.60
C VAL A 432 -6.16 -1.30 -18.22
N ARG A 433 -6.15 -2.37 -17.41
CA ARG A 433 -6.67 -3.70 -17.79
C ARG A 433 -8.13 -3.58 -18.19
N ARG A 434 -8.47 -4.06 -19.37
CA ARG A 434 -9.88 -4.28 -19.70
C ARG A 434 -10.38 -5.49 -18.92
N THR A 435 -11.53 -5.36 -18.27
CA THR A 435 -12.29 -6.53 -17.83
C THR A 435 -12.75 -7.26 -19.09
N PRO A 436 -12.40 -8.53 -19.32
CA PRO A 436 -12.99 -9.29 -20.42
C PRO A 436 -14.51 -9.28 -20.26
N PRO A 437 -15.30 -9.05 -21.33
CA PRO A 437 -16.76 -8.97 -21.25
C PRO A 437 -17.40 -10.19 -20.54
N ASP A 438 -16.77 -11.35 -20.68
CA ASP A 438 -17.25 -12.64 -20.14
C ASP A 438 -16.59 -13.07 -18.81
N ALA A 439 -15.59 -12.34 -18.30
CA ALA A 439 -14.91 -12.72 -17.06
C ALA A 439 -15.80 -12.56 -15.81
N ALA A 440 -16.84 -11.73 -15.91
CA ALA A 440 -17.66 -11.35 -14.76
C ALA A 440 -18.86 -12.25 -14.48
N VAL A 441 -19.23 -13.21 -15.34
CA VAL A 441 -20.58 -13.79 -15.26
C VAL A 441 -20.64 -15.25 -14.77
N HIS A 442 -19.67 -16.14 -15.04
CA HIS A 442 -19.92 -17.58 -14.79
C HIS A 442 -18.74 -18.47 -14.35
N ARG A 443 -17.57 -17.95 -13.98
CA ARG A 443 -16.48 -18.80 -13.48
C ARG A 443 -16.41 -18.75 -11.95
N GLN A 444 -16.59 -19.90 -11.32
CA GLN A 444 -16.22 -20.07 -9.90
C GLN A 444 -14.74 -19.68 -9.75
N PRO A 445 -14.40 -18.79 -8.81
CA PRO A 445 -13.01 -18.40 -8.60
C PRO A 445 -12.19 -19.63 -8.23
N GLN A 446 -11.03 -19.78 -8.88
CA GLN A 446 -10.08 -20.82 -8.51
C GLN A 446 -9.53 -20.51 -7.10
N PRO A 447 -9.32 -21.52 -6.25
CA PRO A 447 -8.67 -21.33 -4.96
C PRO A 447 -7.33 -20.59 -5.13
N ILE A 448 -7.03 -19.71 -4.18
CA ILE A 448 -5.73 -19.03 -4.14
C ILE A 448 -4.62 -20.08 -4.01
N HIS A 449 -3.64 -20.00 -4.93
CA HIS A 449 -2.49 -20.90 -4.92
C HIS A 449 -1.59 -20.58 -3.73
N ASP A 450 -1.15 -21.62 -3.02
CA ASP A 450 -0.27 -21.48 -1.86
C ASP A 450 1.18 -21.25 -2.31
N ILE A 451 1.54 -19.97 -2.43
CA ILE A 451 2.87 -19.51 -2.86
C ILE A 451 3.91 -19.54 -1.74
N ALA A 452 3.57 -19.98 -0.52
CA ALA A 452 4.54 -20.16 0.55
C ALA A 452 5.33 -21.47 0.46
N LYS A 453 4.89 -22.41 -0.39
CA LYS A 453 5.54 -23.71 -0.58
C LYS A 453 6.82 -23.67 -1.42
N PRO A 454 6.86 -22.98 -2.58
CA PRO A 454 8.05 -22.99 -3.41
C PRO A 454 9.19 -22.23 -2.74
N ARG A 455 10.42 -22.75 -2.88
CA ARG A 455 11.63 -22.05 -2.43
C ARG A 455 12.29 -21.34 -3.60
N VAL A 456 12.20 -20.01 -3.62
CA VAL A 456 12.84 -19.14 -4.61
C VAL A 456 13.95 -18.33 -3.95
N GLU A 457 15.13 -18.35 -4.54
CA GLU A 457 16.29 -17.58 -4.10
C GLU A 457 16.63 -16.46 -5.10
N VAL A 458 17.35 -15.44 -4.65
CA VAL A 458 17.82 -14.31 -5.47
C VAL A 458 19.33 -14.23 -5.40
N MET A 459 19.99 -14.18 -6.56
CA MET A 459 21.44 -14.04 -6.69
C MET A 459 21.77 -12.71 -7.35
N PHE A 460 22.38 -11.81 -6.56
CA PHE A 460 22.93 -10.56 -7.07
C PHE A 460 24.32 -10.78 -7.64
N ILE A 461 24.48 -10.63 -8.95
CA ILE A 461 25.76 -10.84 -9.63
C ILE A 461 26.62 -9.58 -9.44
N HIS A 462 27.86 -9.75 -8.96
CA HIS A 462 28.81 -8.64 -8.77
C HIS A 462 30.24 -9.03 -9.17
N PRO A 463 31.12 -8.05 -9.46
CA PRO A 463 32.50 -8.34 -9.86
C PRO A 463 33.23 -9.12 -8.76
N ASP A 464 34.13 -10.00 -9.18
CA ASP A 464 34.92 -10.85 -8.28
C ASP A 464 34.08 -11.72 -7.31
N MET A 465 32.84 -12.04 -7.71
CA MET A 465 32.01 -12.99 -6.97
C MET A 465 32.66 -14.38 -6.97
N ASP A 466 32.90 -14.90 -5.77
CA ASP A 466 33.44 -16.25 -5.60
C ASP A 466 32.33 -17.29 -5.88
N PHE A 467 32.59 -18.12 -6.89
CA PHE A 467 31.67 -19.13 -7.36
C PHE A 467 31.93 -20.53 -6.79
N SER A 468 33.02 -20.70 -6.03
CA SER A 468 33.45 -22.01 -5.52
C SER A 468 32.47 -22.67 -4.55
N ASP A 469 31.79 -21.88 -3.71
CA ASP A 469 30.86 -22.37 -2.68
C ASP A 469 29.37 -22.25 -3.07
N LEU A 470 29.07 -21.98 -4.34
CA LEU A 470 27.68 -21.76 -4.77
C LEU A 470 26.78 -22.97 -4.54
N GLU A 471 27.26 -24.19 -4.68
CA GLU A 471 26.40 -25.38 -4.45
C GLU A 471 25.97 -25.52 -2.99
N ALA A 472 26.82 -25.11 -2.04
CA ALA A 472 26.47 -25.10 -0.63
C ALA A 472 25.41 -24.03 -0.33
N ARG A 473 25.50 -22.88 -1.01
CA ARG A 473 24.53 -21.78 -0.90
C ARG A 473 23.21 -22.08 -1.63
N PHE A 474 23.30 -22.75 -2.77
CA PHE A 474 22.20 -23.04 -3.68
C PHE A 474 22.07 -24.53 -3.99
N PRO A 475 21.70 -25.37 -3.01
CA PRO A 475 21.60 -26.81 -3.20
C PRO A 475 20.49 -27.16 -4.20
N PRO A 476 20.78 -27.84 -5.34
CA PRO A 476 19.82 -28.03 -6.43
C PRO A 476 18.51 -28.72 -6.05
N GLU A 477 18.57 -29.64 -5.09
CA GLU A 477 17.41 -30.40 -4.64
C GLU A 477 16.45 -29.59 -3.74
N MET A 478 16.89 -28.45 -3.19
CA MET A 478 16.06 -27.64 -2.30
C MET A 478 15.48 -26.38 -2.96
N ILE A 479 16.01 -25.98 -4.11
CA ILE A 479 15.65 -24.71 -4.74
C ILE A 479 14.74 -24.95 -5.93
N ASP A 480 13.54 -24.40 -5.87
CA ASP A 480 12.55 -24.52 -6.93
C ASP A 480 12.73 -23.45 -8.00
N GLY A 481 13.18 -22.25 -7.61
CA GLY A 481 13.50 -21.18 -8.54
C GLY A 481 14.69 -20.33 -8.10
N LEU A 482 15.40 -19.76 -9.07
CA LEU A 482 16.51 -18.85 -8.85
C LEU A 482 16.34 -17.61 -9.74
N ILE A 483 16.40 -16.42 -9.15
CA ILE A 483 16.44 -15.16 -9.89
C ILE A 483 17.87 -14.66 -9.93
N LEU A 484 18.40 -14.47 -11.13
CA LEU A 484 19.67 -13.81 -11.38
C LEU A 484 19.41 -12.31 -11.61
N LEU A 485 20.03 -11.47 -10.79
CA LEU A 485 20.13 -10.03 -11.04
C LEU A 485 21.45 -9.80 -11.76
N SER A 486 21.40 -9.76 -13.08
CA SER A 486 22.58 -9.71 -13.96
C SER A 486 22.90 -8.29 -14.44
N TYR A 487 24.07 -8.11 -15.05
CA TYR A 487 24.54 -6.80 -15.49
C TYR A 487 23.82 -6.30 -16.73
N GLY A 488 23.55 -4.99 -16.76
CA GLY A 488 23.12 -4.30 -17.97
C GLY A 488 21.93 -4.99 -18.64
N PRO A 489 22.02 -5.41 -19.91
CA PRO A 489 20.94 -6.05 -20.63
C PRO A 489 20.83 -7.56 -20.38
N GLY A 490 21.31 -8.09 -19.25
CA GLY A 490 21.17 -9.52 -18.93
C GLY A 490 22.47 -10.32 -18.89
N ASN A 491 23.63 -9.67 -18.82
CA ASN A 491 24.94 -10.32 -18.95
C ASN A 491 25.42 -10.88 -17.61
N ALA A 492 25.98 -12.09 -17.63
CA ALA A 492 26.64 -12.71 -16.48
C ALA A 492 28.07 -13.15 -16.84
N PRO A 493 28.92 -13.46 -15.85
CA PRO A 493 30.26 -14.01 -16.08
C PRO A 493 30.23 -15.34 -16.84
N GLU A 494 31.23 -15.57 -17.70
CA GLU A 494 31.47 -16.86 -18.39
C GLU A 494 32.29 -17.83 -17.53
N ASP A 495 32.26 -17.66 -16.21
CA ASP A 495 32.99 -18.53 -15.29
C ASP A 495 32.46 -19.97 -15.35
N ARG A 496 33.38 -20.94 -15.40
CA ARG A 496 33.04 -22.34 -15.61
C ARG A 496 32.27 -22.93 -14.43
N ASP A 497 32.62 -22.56 -13.20
CA ASP A 497 31.98 -23.09 -12.00
C ASP A 497 30.56 -22.49 -11.85
N PHE A 498 30.40 -21.21 -12.19
CA PHE A 498 29.09 -20.57 -12.29
C PHE A 498 28.18 -21.25 -13.31
N LEU A 499 28.63 -21.42 -14.56
CA LEU A 499 27.84 -22.07 -15.61
C LEU A 499 27.55 -23.54 -15.28
N SER A 500 28.50 -24.27 -14.69
CA SER A 500 28.28 -25.65 -14.25
C SER A 500 27.25 -25.74 -13.13
N MET A 501 27.22 -24.79 -12.20
CA MET A 501 26.21 -24.74 -11.14
C MET A 501 24.83 -24.47 -11.71
N LEU A 502 24.70 -23.53 -12.66
CA LEU A 502 23.42 -23.26 -13.33
C LEU A 502 22.91 -24.50 -14.07
N ASP A 503 23.77 -25.19 -14.82
CA ASP A 503 23.42 -26.44 -15.52
C ASP A 503 22.91 -27.52 -14.55
N ARG A 504 23.56 -27.67 -13.39
CA ARG A 504 23.11 -28.60 -12.35
C ARG A 504 21.75 -28.22 -11.76
N LEU A 505 21.51 -26.93 -11.48
CA LEU A 505 20.22 -26.43 -11.02
C LEU A 505 19.12 -26.73 -12.05
N LEU A 506 19.36 -26.37 -13.31
CA LEU A 506 18.42 -26.58 -14.41
C LEU A 506 18.13 -28.08 -14.62
N SER A 507 19.16 -28.92 -14.52
CA SER A 507 19.06 -30.39 -14.59
C SER A 507 18.28 -30.99 -13.41
N ALA A 508 18.41 -30.43 -12.20
CA ALA A 508 17.58 -30.77 -11.04
C ALA A 508 16.13 -30.24 -11.16
N GLY A 509 15.84 -29.51 -12.23
CA GLY A 509 14.53 -28.97 -12.56
C GLY A 509 14.25 -27.58 -12.01
N THR A 510 15.25 -26.86 -11.51
CA THR A 510 15.08 -25.51 -10.95
C THR A 510 14.76 -24.54 -12.07
N ILE A 511 13.81 -23.63 -11.84
CA ILE A 511 13.48 -22.58 -12.79
C ILE A 511 14.42 -21.40 -12.56
N VAL A 512 15.39 -21.23 -13.45
CA VAL A 512 16.30 -20.08 -13.38
C VAL A 512 15.76 -18.96 -14.26
N VAL A 513 15.60 -17.77 -13.70
CA VAL A 513 15.13 -16.55 -14.38
C VAL A 513 16.23 -15.51 -14.36
N ASN A 514 16.45 -14.85 -15.49
CA ASN A 514 17.35 -13.70 -15.58
C ASN A 514 16.55 -12.39 -15.65
N ILE A 515 16.86 -11.46 -14.75
CA ILE A 515 16.43 -10.06 -14.86
C ILE A 515 17.66 -9.16 -14.69
N THR A 516 17.54 -7.90 -15.11
CA THR A 516 18.63 -6.93 -14.92
C THR A 516 18.65 -6.41 -13.48
N GLN A 517 19.85 -6.15 -12.96
CA GLN A 517 20.02 -5.38 -11.72
C GLN A 517 19.81 -3.88 -11.92
N CYS A 518 19.80 -3.40 -13.17
CA CYS A 518 19.55 -2.00 -13.48
C CYS A 518 18.06 -1.69 -13.23
N PRO A 519 17.71 -0.59 -12.56
CA PRO A 519 16.30 -0.25 -12.33
C PRO A 519 15.52 -0.07 -13.64
N TYR A 520 16.17 0.55 -14.64
CA TYR A 520 15.58 0.83 -15.95
C TYR A 520 16.15 -0.08 -17.03
N GLY A 521 15.28 -0.53 -17.92
CA GLY A 521 15.63 -1.37 -19.06
C GLY A 521 15.10 -2.79 -18.91
N ARG A 522 15.64 -3.68 -19.74
CA ARG A 522 15.20 -5.06 -19.86
C ARG A 522 16.37 -5.96 -20.15
N VAL A 523 16.19 -7.26 -19.89
CA VAL A 523 17.07 -8.28 -20.47
C VAL A 523 16.88 -8.30 -21.99
N GLU A 524 17.99 -8.32 -22.73
CA GLU A 524 18.02 -8.40 -24.18
C GLU A 524 18.84 -9.60 -24.62
N LEU A 525 18.17 -10.62 -25.15
CA LEU A 525 18.79 -11.78 -25.80
C LEU A 525 19.54 -11.42 -27.10
N LYS A 526 19.50 -10.14 -27.50
CA LYS A 526 19.85 -9.63 -28.84
C LYS A 526 21.34 -9.39 -29.06
N LEU A 527 22.08 -8.92 -28.04
CA LEU A 527 23.28 -8.11 -28.28
C LEU A 527 24.61 -8.71 -27.81
N PHE A 528 24.60 -9.73 -26.93
CA PHE A 528 25.82 -10.21 -26.29
C PHE A 528 25.88 -11.73 -26.21
N GLU A 529 27.04 -12.28 -26.58
CA GLU A 529 27.36 -13.72 -26.55
C GLU A 529 27.18 -14.33 -25.14
N THR A 530 27.43 -13.54 -24.09
CA THR A 530 27.25 -13.94 -22.68
C THR A 530 25.80 -14.18 -22.29
N ALA A 531 24.88 -13.31 -22.70
CA ALA A 531 23.44 -13.52 -22.50
C ALA A 531 22.92 -14.71 -23.34
N ALA A 532 23.58 -14.98 -24.47
CA ALA A 532 23.26 -16.12 -25.32
C ALA A 532 23.54 -17.45 -24.59
N THR A 533 24.67 -17.58 -23.89
CA THR A 533 25.02 -18.79 -23.12
C THR A 533 23.99 -19.13 -22.03
N LEU A 534 23.51 -18.14 -21.26
CA LEU A 534 22.48 -18.38 -20.25
C LEU A 534 21.18 -18.91 -20.86
N PHE A 535 20.79 -18.35 -22.00
CA PHE A 535 19.60 -18.79 -22.72
C PHE A 535 19.75 -20.22 -23.24
N ASP A 536 20.91 -20.59 -23.78
CA ASP A 536 21.19 -21.94 -24.28
C ASP A 536 21.15 -22.98 -23.14
N LEU A 537 21.61 -22.63 -21.94
CA LEU A 537 21.43 -23.46 -20.75
C LEU A 537 19.94 -23.66 -20.39
N GLY A 538 19.07 -22.73 -20.79
CA GLY A 538 17.64 -22.77 -20.53
C GLY A 538 17.18 -21.76 -19.47
N VAL A 539 17.99 -20.75 -19.14
CA VAL A 539 17.58 -19.64 -18.28
C VAL A 539 16.46 -18.84 -18.96
N VAL A 540 15.43 -18.51 -18.17
CA VAL A 540 14.23 -17.81 -18.62
C VAL A 540 14.46 -16.30 -18.67
N ASP A 541 14.06 -15.67 -19.76
CA ASP A 541 14.04 -14.21 -19.91
C ASP A 541 12.90 -13.60 -19.06
N GLY A 542 13.26 -12.80 -18.06
CA GLY A 542 12.33 -12.01 -17.24
C GLY A 542 12.05 -10.60 -17.76
N TYR A 543 12.58 -10.27 -18.94
CA TYR A 543 12.31 -9.05 -19.70
C TYR A 543 12.53 -7.77 -18.87
N ASP A 544 11.51 -6.93 -18.70
CA ASP A 544 11.55 -5.63 -18.01
C ASP A 544 10.87 -5.65 -16.62
N MET A 545 10.69 -6.84 -16.01
CA MET A 545 10.12 -6.97 -14.67
C MET A 545 11.04 -6.38 -13.61
N THR A 546 10.44 -5.80 -12.56
CA THR A 546 11.16 -5.49 -11.33
C THR A 546 11.47 -6.78 -10.54
N LEU A 547 12.37 -6.70 -9.56
CA LEU A 547 12.65 -7.83 -8.68
C LEU A 547 11.39 -8.30 -7.93
N GLU A 548 10.60 -7.35 -7.44
CA GLU A 548 9.36 -7.63 -6.68
C GLU A 548 8.37 -8.43 -7.53
N ALA A 549 8.20 -8.04 -8.79
CA ALA A 549 7.35 -8.73 -9.74
C ALA A 549 7.91 -10.11 -10.12
N ALA A 550 9.19 -10.21 -10.48
CA ALA A 550 9.81 -11.47 -10.90
C ALA A 550 9.79 -12.51 -9.76
N TYR A 551 10.12 -12.11 -8.53
CA TYR A 551 10.13 -12.97 -7.35
C TYR A 551 8.75 -13.55 -7.06
N THR A 552 7.76 -12.66 -6.92
CA THR A 552 6.40 -13.08 -6.58
C THR A 552 5.72 -13.85 -7.72
N LYS A 553 6.01 -13.51 -8.98
CA LYS A 553 5.53 -14.25 -10.14
C LYS A 553 6.13 -15.65 -10.24
N LEU A 554 7.41 -15.82 -9.91
CA LEU A 554 8.05 -17.14 -9.96
C LEU A 554 7.47 -18.07 -8.90
N LEU A 555 7.30 -17.58 -7.67
CA LEU A 555 6.58 -18.30 -6.61
C LEU A 555 5.18 -18.72 -7.09
N TRP A 556 4.42 -17.79 -7.66
CA TRP A 556 3.08 -18.04 -8.19
C TRP A 556 3.05 -19.05 -9.35
N ALA A 557 3.96 -18.92 -10.31
CA ALA A 557 4.01 -19.81 -11.47
C ALA A 557 4.34 -21.25 -11.05
N ILE A 558 5.29 -21.43 -10.12
CA ILE A 558 5.62 -22.76 -9.58
C ILE A 558 4.43 -23.33 -8.80
N ALA A 559 3.84 -22.55 -7.89
CA ALA A 559 2.71 -23.01 -7.06
C ALA A 559 1.49 -23.41 -7.91
N ARG A 560 1.23 -22.69 -9.02
CA ARG A 560 0.09 -22.95 -9.91
C ARG A 560 0.20 -24.25 -10.70
N HIS A 561 1.41 -24.64 -11.11
CA HIS A 561 1.63 -25.79 -11.99
C HIS A 561 2.09 -27.06 -11.26
N GLY A 562 2.51 -26.95 -10.00
CA GLY A 562 2.79 -28.11 -9.14
C GLY A 562 4.23 -28.62 -9.26
N ASN A 563 4.41 -29.95 -9.25
CA ASN A 563 5.73 -30.55 -9.16
C ASN A 563 6.54 -30.39 -10.45
N ARG A 564 7.50 -29.46 -10.44
CA ARG A 564 8.44 -29.16 -11.54
C ARG A 564 9.21 -30.35 -12.11
N LYS A 565 9.34 -31.46 -11.36
CA LYS A 565 10.01 -32.68 -11.82
C LYS A 565 9.12 -33.56 -12.71
N GLN A 566 7.82 -33.27 -12.83
CA GLN A 566 6.93 -33.98 -13.73
C GLN A 566 7.17 -33.57 -15.20
N PRO A 567 7.08 -34.50 -16.16
CA PRO A 567 7.27 -34.20 -17.58
C PRO A 567 6.35 -33.07 -18.06
N GLY A 568 6.92 -32.10 -18.78
CA GLY A 568 6.19 -30.94 -19.34
C GLY A 568 5.89 -29.81 -18.35
N VAL A 569 5.81 -30.07 -17.04
CA VAL A 569 5.48 -29.04 -16.03
C VAL A 569 6.50 -27.90 -16.00
N ARG A 570 7.80 -28.22 -16.11
CA ARG A 570 8.87 -27.22 -16.18
C ARG A 570 8.62 -26.23 -17.32
N GLU A 571 8.25 -26.73 -18.48
CA GLU A 571 8.04 -25.91 -19.67
C GLU A 571 6.77 -25.07 -19.54
N GLU A 572 5.70 -25.60 -18.93
CA GLU A 572 4.50 -24.82 -18.63
C GLU A 572 4.77 -23.69 -17.63
N ILE A 573 5.60 -23.91 -16.60
CA ILE A 573 6.03 -22.85 -15.68
C ILE A 573 6.81 -21.76 -16.44
N ARG A 574 7.78 -22.15 -17.28
CA ARG A 574 8.59 -21.21 -18.08
C ARG A 574 7.71 -20.39 -19.03
N LYS A 575 6.84 -21.07 -19.79
CA LYS A 575 5.84 -20.43 -20.65
C LYS A 575 5.00 -19.44 -19.86
N LYS A 576 4.44 -19.86 -18.72
CA LYS A 576 3.56 -19.01 -17.90
C LYS A 576 4.30 -17.80 -17.33
N PHE A 577 5.55 -17.98 -16.89
CA PHE A 577 6.41 -16.89 -16.44
C PHE A 577 6.71 -15.88 -17.55
N GLN A 578 6.81 -16.33 -18.80
CA GLN A 578 7.04 -15.47 -19.97
C GLN A 578 5.77 -14.87 -20.58
N ARG A 579 4.56 -15.17 -20.05
CA ARG A 579 3.31 -14.48 -20.41
C ARG A 579 3.06 -13.29 -19.51
N CYS A 580 2.66 -12.16 -20.07
CA CYS A 580 2.17 -11.04 -19.29
C CYS A 580 0.84 -11.45 -18.64
N VAL A 581 0.78 -11.45 -17.30
CA VAL A 581 -0.38 -11.96 -16.54
C VAL A 581 -1.24 -10.82 -16.03
N ALA A 582 -0.60 -9.81 -15.44
CA ALA A 582 -1.25 -8.71 -14.74
C ALA A 582 -0.59 -7.36 -15.05
N GLY A 583 0.22 -7.29 -16.12
CA GLY A 583 0.79 -6.05 -16.63
C GLY A 583 2.20 -5.77 -16.13
N GLU A 584 2.83 -6.76 -15.50
CA GLU A 584 4.14 -6.72 -14.86
C GLU A 584 5.32 -6.55 -15.83
N MET A 585 5.10 -6.87 -17.10
CA MET A 585 6.09 -6.72 -18.17
C MET A 585 5.46 -6.21 -19.45
N SER A 586 6.24 -5.50 -20.26
CA SER A 586 5.74 -4.77 -21.42
C SER A 586 5.47 -5.67 -22.62
N ALA A 587 6.05 -6.86 -22.64
CA ALA A 587 5.82 -7.85 -23.68
C ALA A 587 5.65 -9.26 -23.11
N SER A 588 4.81 -10.07 -23.76
CA SER A 588 4.82 -11.53 -23.57
C SER A 588 5.80 -12.16 -24.56
N VAL A 589 6.57 -13.15 -24.10
CA VAL A 589 7.61 -13.83 -24.89
C VAL A 589 7.17 -15.25 -25.25
N TYR A 590 7.00 -15.55 -26.54
CA TYR A 590 6.63 -16.87 -27.05
C TYR A 590 7.84 -17.51 -27.71
N THR A 591 8.28 -18.66 -27.22
CA THR A 591 9.34 -19.44 -27.86
C THR A 591 8.72 -20.62 -28.59
N VAL A 592 8.98 -20.72 -29.89
CA VAL A 592 8.64 -21.85 -30.74
C VAL A 592 9.93 -22.59 -31.05
N SER A 593 10.10 -23.79 -30.51
CA SER A 593 11.28 -24.61 -30.79
C SER A 593 10.94 -25.65 -31.85
N PHE A 594 11.80 -25.76 -32.86
CA PHE A 594 11.70 -26.73 -33.95
C PHE A 594 12.57 -27.96 -33.72
N GLY A 595 13.36 -27.97 -32.63
CA GLY A 595 14.27 -29.05 -32.29
C GLY A 595 15.61 -29.00 -33.04
N PRO A 596 16.43 -30.05 -32.90
CA PRO A 596 17.71 -30.19 -33.59
C PRO A 596 17.54 -30.62 -35.05
N SER A 597 18.59 -30.61 -35.86
CA SER A 597 18.49 -30.96 -37.28
C SER A 597 17.91 -32.36 -37.56
N GLN A 598 18.01 -33.31 -36.61
CA GLN A 598 17.46 -34.66 -36.76
C GLN A 598 15.92 -34.72 -36.74
N THR A 599 15.24 -33.66 -36.28
CA THR A 599 13.78 -33.54 -36.36
C THR A 599 13.30 -32.92 -37.67
N PHE A 600 14.22 -32.59 -38.58
CA PHE A 600 13.91 -32.02 -39.89
C PHE A 600 13.97 -33.09 -40.99
N HIS A 601 13.21 -32.85 -42.05
CA HIS A 601 13.11 -33.75 -43.20
C HIS A 601 13.71 -33.09 -44.45
N PRO A 602 14.55 -33.79 -45.22
CA PRO A 602 15.13 -33.26 -46.44
C PRO A 602 14.05 -33.09 -47.53
N HIS A 603 14.05 -31.94 -48.21
CA HIS A 603 13.17 -31.61 -49.32
C HIS A 603 13.84 -30.57 -50.23
N ASP A 604 14.12 -30.92 -51.49
CA ASP A 604 14.68 -30.02 -52.52
C ASP A 604 15.88 -29.16 -52.07
N GLY A 605 16.83 -29.77 -51.36
CA GLY A 605 18.03 -29.07 -50.85
C GLY A 605 17.79 -28.23 -49.59
N TYR A 606 16.60 -28.32 -48.99
CA TYR A 606 16.28 -27.74 -47.68
C TYR A 606 16.05 -28.84 -46.64
N LEU A 607 16.33 -28.51 -45.38
CA LEU A 607 15.79 -29.19 -44.22
C LEU A 607 14.49 -28.50 -43.81
N VAL A 608 13.39 -29.23 -43.82
CA VAL A 608 12.05 -28.74 -43.47
C VAL A 608 11.65 -29.28 -42.10
N SER A 609 11.23 -28.40 -41.20
CA SER A 609 10.77 -28.80 -39.88
C SER A 609 9.39 -29.48 -39.92
N ASP A 610 9.10 -30.29 -38.91
CA ASP A 610 7.71 -30.53 -38.55
C ASP A 610 7.01 -29.22 -38.13
N ILE A 611 5.68 -29.21 -38.16
CA ILE A 611 4.87 -28.11 -37.61
C ILE A 611 4.79 -28.30 -36.09
N PRO A 612 5.44 -27.45 -35.27
CA PRO A 612 5.41 -27.58 -33.83
C PRO A 612 4.00 -27.29 -33.30
N LYS A 613 3.66 -27.92 -32.16
CA LYS A 613 2.46 -27.53 -31.42
C LYS A 613 2.63 -26.12 -30.87
N PHE A 614 1.89 -25.18 -31.44
CA PHE A 614 1.87 -23.79 -31.03
C PHE A 614 0.63 -23.53 -30.16
N ASP A 615 0.79 -23.70 -28.85
CA ASP A 615 -0.32 -23.58 -27.88
C ASP A 615 -0.63 -22.12 -27.49
N GLY A 616 -0.14 -21.13 -28.26
CA GLY A 616 -0.29 -19.71 -27.97
C GLY A 616 -1.18 -18.99 -28.97
N GLU A 617 -2.19 -18.26 -28.49
CA GLU A 617 -2.85 -17.25 -29.32
C GLU A 617 -1.95 -16.01 -29.39
N VAL A 618 -1.12 -15.92 -30.43
CA VAL A 618 -0.39 -14.69 -30.76
C VAL A 618 -1.20 -13.90 -31.77
N ASP A 619 -1.61 -12.67 -31.45
CA ASP A 619 -2.11 -11.76 -32.47
C ASP A 619 -0.93 -11.16 -33.25
N ARG A 620 -0.93 -11.32 -34.57
CA ARG A 620 0.08 -10.74 -35.47
C ARG A 620 0.25 -9.22 -35.31
N HIS A 621 -0.81 -8.50 -34.91
CA HIS A 621 -0.77 -7.06 -34.71
C HIS A 621 -0.11 -6.70 -33.37
N ASP A 622 -0.07 -7.64 -32.43
CA ASP A 622 0.59 -7.48 -31.14
C ASP A 622 2.07 -7.82 -31.18
N ILE A 623 2.53 -8.62 -32.15
CA ILE A 623 3.95 -8.90 -32.35
C ILE A 623 4.72 -7.58 -32.38
N THR A 624 5.68 -7.37 -31.49
CA THR A 624 6.59 -6.21 -31.44
C THR A 624 7.91 -6.53 -32.08
N GLU A 625 8.47 -7.70 -31.77
CA GLU A 625 9.80 -8.14 -32.19
C GLU A 625 9.79 -9.66 -32.40
N VAL A 626 10.55 -10.15 -33.39
CA VAL A 626 10.73 -11.59 -33.62
C VAL A 626 12.18 -11.89 -33.92
N PHE A 627 12.70 -12.92 -33.26
CA PHE A 627 14.06 -13.38 -33.43
C PHE A 627 14.07 -14.85 -33.83
N LEU A 628 14.96 -15.19 -34.76
CA LEU A 628 15.30 -16.56 -35.08
C LEU A 628 16.67 -16.86 -34.48
N ARG A 629 16.74 -17.94 -33.70
CA ARG A 629 17.96 -18.45 -33.09
C ARG A 629 18.32 -19.79 -33.73
N LEU A 630 19.52 -19.84 -34.28
CA LEU A 630 20.15 -21.05 -34.81
C LEU A 630 21.40 -21.35 -33.98
N GLU A 631 21.42 -22.51 -33.34
CA GLU A 631 22.47 -22.90 -32.38
C GLU A 631 23.37 -24.00 -32.95
N SER A 632 24.69 -23.79 -32.83
CA SER A 632 25.73 -24.75 -33.20
C SER A 632 25.54 -25.38 -34.59
N LEU A 633 25.31 -24.54 -35.61
CA LEU A 633 25.33 -24.95 -37.01
C LEU A 633 26.72 -25.46 -37.35
N LYS A 634 26.85 -26.77 -37.58
CA LYS A 634 28.09 -27.43 -37.96
C LYS A 634 28.50 -27.00 -39.36
N LEU A 635 29.76 -26.62 -39.52
CA LEU A 635 30.33 -26.23 -40.81
C LEU A 635 31.64 -26.98 -41.04
N PRO A 636 31.89 -27.47 -42.27
CA PRO A 636 33.19 -28.04 -42.63
C PRO A 636 34.33 -27.02 -42.39
N ARG A 637 35.47 -27.49 -41.90
CA ARG A 637 36.57 -26.62 -41.44
C ARG A 637 37.24 -25.83 -42.58
N ASP A 638 37.09 -26.29 -43.81
CA ASP A 638 37.57 -25.66 -45.03
C ASP A 638 36.64 -24.55 -45.54
N VAL A 639 35.41 -24.46 -45.05
CA VAL A 639 34.48 -23.37 -45.38
C VAL A 639 34.97 -22.05 -44.78
N THR A 640 35.21 -21.08 -45.64
CA THR A 640 35.61 -19.71 -45.25
C THR A 640 34.43 -18.74 -45.21
N THR A 641 33.37 -19.05 -45.97
CA THR A 641 32.12 -18.28 -46.04
C THR A 641 30.95 -19.23 -46.15
N ALA A 642 29.94 -19.05 -45.29
CA ALA A 642 28.68 -19.81 -45.35
C ALA A 642 27.52 -18.87 -45.67
N LYS A 643 26.70 -19.24 -46.64
CA LYS A 643 25.46 -18.52 -46.98
C LYS A 643 24.27 -19.35 -46.52
N VAL A 644 23.53 -18.84 -45.55
CA VAL A 644 22.42 -19.54 -44.89
C VAL A 644 21.12 -18.85 -45.27
N ARG A 645 20.09 -19.64 -45.59
CA ARG A 645 18.74 -19.17 -45.87
C ARG A 645 17.74 -19.91 -45.01
N VAL A 646 16.79 -19.16 -44.46
CA VAL A 646 15.66 -19.69 -43.70
C VAL A 646 14.36 -19.14 -44.27
N LEU A 647 13.41 -20.03 -44.57
CA LEU A 647 12.10 -19.74 -45.12
C LEU A 647 10.99 -20.01 -44.08
N PHE A 648 9.90 -19.26 -44.20
CA PHE A 648 8.63 -19.54 -43.55
C PHE A 648 7.88 -20.56 -44.40
N GLY A 649 7.62 -21.73 -43.84
CA GLY A 649 7.04 -22.86 -44.54
C GLY A 649 7.98 -23.55 -45.53
N ARG A 650 7.40 -24.43 -46.35
CA ARG A 650 8.12 -25.24 -47.34
C ARG A 650 8.64 -24.41 -48.53
N PRO A 651 9.78 -24.78 -49.12
CA PRO A 651 10.18 -24.22 -50.41
C PRO A 651 9.13 -24.58 -51.49
N PRO A 652 8.83 -23.67 -52.44
CA PRO A 652 7.92 -23.96 -53.54
C PRO A 652 8.55 -24.95 -54.55
N ASP A 653 7.72 -25.80 -55.16
CA ASP A 653 8.14 -26.85 -56.12
C ASP A 653 8.66 -26.33 -57.47
N THR A 654 8.74 -25.00 -57.69
CA THR A 654 9.08 -24.38 -58.99
C THR A 654 10.39 -23.57 -58.93
N ASP A 655 11.17 -23.59 -60.01
CA ASP A 655 12.40 -22.81 -60.22
C ASP A 655 12.19 -21.27 -60.21
N ALA A 656 11.00 -20.78 -59.89
CA ALA A 656 10.65 -19.36 -59.94
C ALA A 656 11.12 -18.60 -58.67
N PRO A 657 11.39 -17.28 -58.75
CA PRO A 657 11.76 -16.45 -57.60
C PRO A 657 10.63 -16.25 -56.56
N GLU A 658 9.50 -16.97 -56.66
CA GLU A 658 8.31 -16.78 -55.83
C GLU A 658 8.54 -17.08 -54.34
N TRP A 659 9.60 -17.82 -54.00
CA TRP A 659 10.07 -18.02 -52.62
C TRP A 659 10.50 -16.72 -51.92
N ALA A 660 10.79 -15.64 -52.66
CA ALA A 660 11.16 -14.34 -52.09
C ALA A 660 10.09 -13.77 -51.14
N GLY A 661 8.82 -14.21 -51.28
CA GLY A 661 7.74 -13.85 -50.37
C GLY A 661 7.83 -14.47 -48.97
N ASN A 662 8.55 -15.60 -48.83
CA ASN A 662 8.59 -16.43 -47.63
C ASN A 662 9.95 -16.42 -46.92
N VAL A 663 10.93 -15.66 -47.40
CA VAL A 663 12.26 -15.59 -46.75
C VAL A 663 12.13 -14.93 -45.38
N LEU A 664 12.44 -15.68 -44.32
CA LEU A 664 12.55 -15.14 -42.97
C LEU A 664 13.91 -14.47 -42.78
N ALA A 665 14.98 -15.14 -43.21
CA ALA A 665 16.33 -14.60 -43.15
C ALA A 665 17.21 -15.18 -44.26
N GLU A 666 18.10 -14.35 -44.80
CA GLU A 666 19.20 -14.78 -45.65
C GLU A 666 20.45 -13.98 -45.24
N PHE A 667 21.56 -14.66 -44.98
CA PHE A 667 22.80 -14.00 -44.62
C PHE A 667 24.02 -14.78 -45.10
N THR A 668 25.10 -14.05 -45.37
CA THR A 668 26.43 -14.61 -45.63
C THR A 668 27.34 -14.28 -44.47
N LYS A 669 27.94 -15.29 -43.84
CA LYS A 669 28.89 -15.13 -42.73
C LYS A 669 30.28 -15.59 -43.16
N THR A 670 31.25 -14.68 -43.03
CA THR A 670 32.66 -15.05 -43.07
C THR A 670 33.02 -15.75 -41.76
N ILE A 671 33.59 -16.95 -41.84
CA ILE A 671 33.92 -17.77 -40.67
C ILE A 671 35.28 -17.34 -40.12
N THR A 672 35.30 -16.93 -38.86
CA THR A 672 36.51 -16.50 -38.15
C THR A 672 37.45 -17.69 -37.89
N ALA A 673 38.68 -17.41 -37.47
CA ALA A 673 39.62 -18.47 -37.09
C ALA A 673 39.12 -19.29 -35.88
N ALA A 674 38.48 -18.63 -34.91
CA ALA A 674 37.92 -19.28 -33.73
C ALA A 674 36.73 -20.18 -34.09
N GLU A 675 35.77 -19.68 -34.88
CA GLU A 675 34.62 -20.46 -35.35
C GLU A 675 35.06 -21.67 -36.20
N ARG A 676 36.08 -21.52 -37.08
CA ARG A 676 36.65 -22.67 -37.83
C ARG A 676 37.32 -23.69 -36.93
N ALA A 677 37.97 -23.25 -35.85
CA ALA A 677 38.58 -24.16 -34.87
C ALA A 677 37.50 -24.94 -34.10
N ALA A 678 36.41 -24.27 -33.73
CA ALA A 678 35.24 -24.89 -33.10
C ALA A 678 34.47 -25.82 -34.06
N GLY A 679 34.45 -25.50 -35.36
CA GLY A 679 33.72 -26.25 -36.39
C GLY A 679 32.21 -25.97 -36.40
N GLU A 680 31.78 -24.87 -35.77
CA GLU A 680 30.37 -24.50 -35.67
C GLU A 680 30.18 -22.98 -35.54
N ILE A 681 28.98 -22.52 -35.85
CA ILE A 681 28.53 -21.14 -35.59
C ILE A 681 27.14 -21.12 -34.96
N SER A 682 26.89 -20.14 -34.08
CA SER A 682 25.56 -19.80 -33.58
C SER A 682 25.16 -18.42 -34.06
N LYS A 683 23.86 -18.22 -34.32
CA LYS A 683 23.36 -16.95 -34.84
C LYS A 683 21.97 -16.60 -34.33
N ASN A 684 21.84 -15.37 -33.84
CA ASN A 684 20.57 -14.71 -33.60
C ASN A 684 20.30 -13.73 -34.75
N LEU A 685 19.09 -13.78 -35.31
CA LEU A 685 18.66 -12.99 -36.45
C LEU A 685 17.35 -12.30 -36.11
N GLU A 686 17.27 -10.99 -36.29
CA GLU A 686 16.00 -10.28 -36.20
C GLU A 686 15.20 -10.51 -37.49
N ILE A 687 13.99 -11.06 -37.35
CA ILE A 687 13.10 -11.42 -38.46
C ILE A 687 11.71 -10.81 -38.32
N THR A 688 11.58 -9.75 -37.51
CA THR A 688 10.29 -9.10 -37.16
C THR A 688 9.43 -8.80 -38.39
N HIS A 689 9.97 -8.06 -39.36
CA HIS A 689 9.22 -7.64 -40.55
C HIS A 689 8.82 -8.82 -41.46
N PRO A 690 9.75 -9.69 -41.91
CA PRO A 690 9.38 -10.83 -42.75
C PRO A 690 8.43 -11.81 -42.04
N PHE A 691 8.62 -12.05 -40.73
CA PHE A 691 7.74 -12.92 -39.97
C PHE A 691 6.31 -12.38 -39.90
N ARG A 692 6.11 -11.09 -39.57
CA ARG A 692 4.77 -10.48 -39.53
C ARG A 692 4.03 -10.57 -40.88
N LYS A 693 4.76 -10.52 -42.00
CA LYS A 693 4.17 -10.63 -43.35
C LYS A 693 3.63 -12.04 -43.62
N CYS A 694 4.31 -13.07 -43.11
CA CYS A 694 4.00 -14.48 -43.37
C CYS A 694 3.06 -15.09 -42.33
N PHE A 695 3.15 -14.69 -41.06
CA PHE A 695 2.42 -15.31 -39.95
C PHE A 695 0.89 -15.16 -40.06
N ARG A 696 0.15 -16.25 -39.78
CA ARG A 696 -1.32 -16.35 -39.92
C ARG A 696 -2.04 -16.96 -38.71
N ASN A 697 -1.44 -16.97 -37.51
CA ASN A 697 -2.01 -17.55 -36.28
C ASN A 697 -2.31 -19.06 -36.34
N GLU A 698 -1.61 -19.78 -37.20
CA GLU A 698 -1.69 -21.24 -37.32
C GLU A 698 -0.31 -21.85 -37.03
N GLY A 699 -0.25 -23.17 -36.80
CA GLY A 699 1.02 -23.87 -36.76
C GLY A 699 1.78 -23.67 -38.07
N PHE A 700 3.07 -23.35 -37.99
CA PHE A 700 3.91 -23.10 -39.15
C PHE A 700 5.19 -23.92 -39.08
N ASP A 701 5.63 -24.42 -40.22
CA ASP A 701 6.95 -25.02 -40.43
C ASP A 701 7.97 -23.97 -40.87
N VAL A 702 9.25 -24.33 -40.80
CA VAL A 702 10.37 -23.53 -41.30
C VAL A 702 11.29 -24.41 -42.13
N SER A 703 11.90 -23.82 -43.17
CA SER A 703 12.85 -24.53 -44.02
C SER A 703 14.21 -23.84 -43.96
N LEU A 704 15.29 -24.61 -43.81
CA LEU A 704 16.65 -24.11 -43.70
C LEU A 704 17.54 -24.76 -44.76
N CYS A 705 18.38 -23.97 -45.44
CA CYS A 705 19.46 -24.49 -46.27
C CYS A 705 20.75 -23.70 -46.07
N VAL A 706 21.88 -24.36 -46.37
CA VAL A 706 23.20 -23.74 -46.41
C VAL A 706 23.79 -23.99 -47.79
N GLU A 707 24.07 -22.91 -48.53
CA GLU A 707 24.50 -23.01 -49.93
C GLU A 707 25.85 -23.75 -50.03
N GLY A 708 25.88 -24.82 -50.83
CA GLY A 708 27.08 -25.65 -51.04
C GLY A 708 27.35 -26.69 -49.94
N ILE A 709 26.40 -26.91 -49.02
CA ILE A 709 26.50 -27.95 -47.98
C ILE A 709 25.24 -28.83 -48.04
N ASP A 710 25.43 -30.10 -48.38
CA ASP A 710 24.32 -31.05 -48.54
C ASP A 710 23.79 -31.59 -47.20
N GLU A 711 24.67 -31.87 -46.24
CA GLU A 711 24.32 -32.34 -44.89
C GLU A 711 24.45 -31.20 -43.87
N VAL A 712 23.32 -30.62 -43.50
CA VAL A 712 23.25 -29.53 -42.54
C VAL A 712 22.94 -30.07 -41.14
N GLU A 713 23.83 -29.83 -40.18
CA GLU A 713 23.61 -30.22 -38.78
C GLU A 713 23.60 -29.01 -37.85
N PHE A 714 22.67 -28.98 -36.90
CA PHE A 714 22.58 -27.95 -35.86
C PHE A 714 21.91 -28.50 -34.60
N THR A 715 22.21 -27.87 -33.45
CA THR A 715 21.68 -28.30 -32.13
C THR A 715 20.25 -27.84 -31.91
N SER A 716 19.91 -26.61 -32.30
CA SER A 716 18.54 -26.12 -32.18
C SER A 716 18.21 -25.01 -33.16
N LEU A 717 16.96 -24.97 -33.60
CA LEU A 717 16.36 -23.83 -34.29
C LEU A 717 15.11 -23.40 -33.53
N SER A 718 15.03 -22.12 -33.15
CA SER A 718 13.90 -21.57 -32.42
C SER A 718 13.50 -20.18 -32.92
N VAL A 719 12.21 -19.86 -32.83
CA VAL A 719 11.66 -18.52 -33.08
C VAL A 719 11.13 -17.96 -31.77
N VAL A 720 11.65 -16.81 -31.36
CA VAL A 720 11.23 -16.06 -30.17
C VAL A 720 10.40 -14.86 -30.60
N ILE A 721 9.16 -14.80 -30.19
CA ILE A 721 8.17 -13.79 -30.58
C ILE A 721 7.82 -12.96 -29.34
N TYR A 722 8.10 -11.67 -29.41
CA TYR A 722 7.66 -10.70 -28.41
C TYR A 722 6.36 -10.08 -28.88
N THR A 723 5.38 -9.97 -27.99
CA THR A 723 4.08 -9.34 -28.28
C THR A 723 3.78 -8.27 -27.25
N THR A 724 3.21 -7.13 -27.65
CA THR A 724 2.67 -6.14 -26.72
C THR A 724 1.72 -6.86 -25.79
N ALA A 725 1.88 -6.67 -24.49
CA ALA A 725 0.89 -7.16 -23.57
C ALA A 725 -0.48 -6.52 -23.91
N ALA A 726 -1.56 -7.30 -23.93
CA ALA A 726 -2.87 -6.86 -24.40
C ALA A 726 -3.52 -5.86 -23.43
N TRP A 727 -3.07 -4.61 -23.47
CA TRP A 727 -3.58 -3.47 -22.74
C TRP A 727 -3.98 -2.41 -23.77
N GLY A 728 -5.21 -1.88 -23.70
CA GLY A 728 -5.53 -0.62 -24.37
C GLY A 728 -5.81 -0.54 -25.87
N ARG A 729 -5.86 -1.61 -26.69
CA ARG A 729 -6.22 -1.41 -28.13
C ARG A 729 -7.71 -1.16 -28.34
N GLY A 730 -8.09 0.10 -28.57
CA GLY A 730 -9.41 0.48 -29.09
C GLY A 730 -9.70 -0.17 -30.43
N LYS A 731 -10.94 -0.64 -30.61
CA LYS A 731 -11.62 -0.46 -31.89
C LYS A 731 -12.32 0.89 -31.84
#